data_AF-A0AAD9VNJ7-F1
#
_entry.id   AF-A0AAD9VNJ7-F1
#
_cell.length_a   1.000
_cell.length_b   1.000
_cell.length_c   1.000
_cell.angle_alpha   90.00
_cell.angle_beta   90.00
_cell.angle_gamma   90.00
#
_symmetry.space_group_name_H-M   'P 1'
#
loop_
_entity.id
_entity.type
_entity.pdbx_description
1 polymer ?
#
loop_
_entity_poly.entity_id
_entity_poly.type
_entity_poly.pdbx_seq_one_letter_code
_entity_poly.pdbx_strand_id
1 'polypeptide(L)'
;MGDDFNYQQAEMWFINLDKLIKYGNKRNGSTVNLFYSTPSCYLKALNDAGLTWPTKSDDFFPYASDPHAFWTGYFTSRPTIKYFERMGNNILQVSKQLAVLADLKDNQRQLELFREAMGVMQHHDAVTGTEKQLVANDYARLLYESVFNGENIAAKSLNKWSAKTNDGQLDSKIYSCLELNVSSCAYTETNPSFIVQVYNPLSRPVSTYVRLPVAGRVYHVWDATDDVKLTSQVIPVPEQVLRVPGRESKATNELIFRAIDLPPLGYRTYRVNEISEALEETPVETSNSIGGELYTITVDDSGNIAVQYNKEKDMNFVQSFHYYEGAEGDNKVFENRSSGAYIFRPKTPTIHNLVNQKQYSIVKGPLVEEIHQKINDWVSQVVRVYTGEERIEFEWLVGPIPVDDKIGKEIVTRYSSNLNSGGEFYTDANGRETLKRKKDYRPTWKLELHEPAAGNYYPITSKIFLKDQEKPLKLTILNDRAQGGTSLENGQLELMLHRRLLKDDAFGVDEALNEVAFGKGLVVRGVHYVLGGSTKNLDAFALREKELTLQLALRPSIYVTPSTQVNGENWKNNHVSKRSGFAKELPPNVHVLTLEPWKDGTVLLRLEHIFEVGEAMQLSQPVEVNIKDLFSSFTIKSIRETTLGANQWLENNHRMKWESETNEILRSSEENFEPITVRDEVINVLLRPMEIRTFILEVSYP
;
A
#
# COMPACT_ATOMS: atom_id res chain seq x y z
N MET A 1 -6.61 -35.07 -8.54
CA MET A 1 -6.33 -36.14 -7.56
C MET A 1 -5.28 -35.64 -6.60
N GLY A 2 -5.70 -35.03 -5.50
CA GLY A 2 -4.82 -34.37 -4.55
C GLY A 2 -5.65 -33.57 -3.54
N ASP A 3 -4.97 -33.14 -2.48
CA ASP A 3 -5.49 -32.30 -1.39
C ASP A 3 -4.27 -31.76 -0.62
N ASP A 4 -4.50 -30.97 0.44
CA ASP A 4 -3.45 -30.38 1.27
C ASP A 4 -2.44 -31.41 1.77
N PHE A 5 -1.15 -31.15 1.52
CA PHE A 5 0.00 -31.98 1.92
C PHE A 5 -0.10 -33.47 1.59
N ASN A 6 -0.91 -33.84 0.58
CA ASN A 6 -0.97 -35.19 0.04
C ASN A 6 0.35 -35.60 -0.65
N TYR A 7 0.43 -36.87 -1.07
CA TYR A 7 1.58 -37.48 -1.74
C TYR A 7 2.87 -37.64 -0.90
N GLN A 8 2.83 -37.47 0.42
CA GLN A 8 3.95 -37.88 1.30
C GLN A 8 4.30 -39.38 1.16
N GLN A 9 3.29 -40.22 0.90
CA GLN A 9 3.45 -41.61 0.46
C GLN A 9 2.85 -41.80 -0.94
N ALA A 10 3.47 -41.17 -1.94
CA ALA A 10 2.98 -41.10 -3.31
C ALA A 10 2.67 -42.47 -3.95
N GLU A 11 3.43 -43.52 -3.62
CA GLU A 11 3.25 -44.86 -4.17
C GLU A 11 1.84 -45.42 -3.95
N MET A 12 1.24 -45.17 -2.78
CA MET A 12 -0.13 -45.61 -2.48
C MET A 12 -1.14 -45.03 -3.49
N TRP A 13 -0.98 -43.76 -3.86
CA TRP A 13 -1.83 -43.10 -4.84
C TRP A 13 -1.61 -43.68 -6.23
N PHE A 14 -0.36 -43.73 -6.68
CA PHE A 14 -0.02 -44.15 -8.03
C PHE A 14 -0.37 -45.63 -8.30
N ILE A 15 -0.17 -46.55 -7.36
CA ILE A 15 -0.58 -47.95 -7.52
C ILE A 15 -2.09 -48.08 -7.76
N ASN A 16 -2.89 -47.30 -7.02
CA ASN A 16 -4.35 -47.35 -7.16
C ASN A 16 -4.82 -46.66 -8.45
N LEU A 17 -4.22 -45.53 -8.80
CA LEU A 17 -4.49 -44.83 -10.07
C LEU A 17 -4.12 -45.69 -11.28
N ASP A 18 -3.00 -46.40 -11.25
CA ASP A 18 -2.59 -47.33 -12.31
C ASP A 18 -3.61 -48.46 -12.50
N LYS A 19 -4.11 -49.03 -11.39
CA LYS A 19 -5.17 -50.05 -11.44
C LYS A 19 -6.45 -49.45 -12.02
N LEU A 20 -6.86 -48.26 -11.58
CA LEU A 20 -8.06 -47.58 -12.09
C LEU A 20 -7.95 -47.30 -13.59
N ILE A 21 -6.83 -46.76 -14.04
CA ILE A 21 -6.55 -46.49 -15.45
C ILE A 21 -6.60 -47.80 -16.25
N LYS A 22 -5.84 -48.82 -15.83
CA LYS A 22 -5.74 -50.11 -16.54
C LYS A 22 -7.09 -50.80 -16.66
N TYR A 23 -7.79 -50.99 -15.55
CA TYR A 23 -9.03 -51.75 -15.54
C TYR A 23 -10.22 -50.93 -16.03
N GLY A 24 -10.23 -49.61 -15.80
CA GLY A 24 -11.22 -48.68 -16.36
C GLY A 24 -11.18 -48.67 -17.89
N ASN A 25 -10.00 -48.49 -18.47
CA ASN A 25 -9.83 -48.50 -19.93
C ASN A 25 -10.09 -49.88 -20.53
N LYS A 26 -9.66 -50.97 -19.87
CA LYS A 26 -9.96 -52.33 -20.34
C LYS A 26 -11.47 -52.60 -20.43
N ARG A 27 -12.26 -52.06 -19.50
CA ARG A 27 -13.70 -52.31 -19.42
C ARG A 27 -14.51 -51.35 -20.29
N ASN A 28 -14.17 -50.06 -20.29
CA ASN A 28 -14.98 -48.98 -20.86
C ASN A 28 -14.21 -48.09 -21.86
N GLY A 29 -13.05 -48.53 -22.36
CA GLY A 29 -12.14 -47.72 -23.19
C GLY A 29 -12.73 -47.18 -24.49
N SER A 30 -13.81 -47.78 -25.00
CA SER A 30 -14.53 -47.26 -26.17
C SER A 30 -15.42 -46.04 -25.87
N THR A 31 -15.71 -45.78 -24.59
CA THR A 31 -16.57 -44.67 -24.13
C THR A 31 -15.84 -43.68 -23.22
N VAL A 32 -14.91 -44.15 -22.39
CA VAL A 32 -14.16 -43.34 -21.43
C VAL A 32 -12.71 -43.80 -21.45
N ASN A 33 -11.79 -42.85 -21.63
CA ASN A 33 -10.36 -43.09 -21.59
C ASN A 33 -9.72 -42.35 -20.41
N LEU A 34 -9.15 -43.09 -19.47
CA LEU A 34 -8.46 -42.59 -18.28
C LEU A 34 -6.95 -42.59 -18.53
N PHE A 35 -6.26 -41.54 -18.12
CA PHE A 35 -4.80 -41.44 -18.21
C PHE A 35 -4.28 -40.38 -17.23
N TYR A 36 -3.00 -40.43 -16.88
CA TYR A 36 -2.37 -39.34 -16.14
C TYR A 36 -2.27 -38.10 -17.01
N SER A 37 -2.51 -36.93 -16.43
CA SER A 37 -2.49 -35.67 -17.14
C SER A 37 -1.98 -34.56 -16.24
N THR A 38 -1.77 -33.38 -16.83
CA THR A 38 -1.46 -32.13 -16.13
C THR A 38 -2.52 -31.08 -16.48
N PRO A 39 -2.62 -29.99 -15.71
CA PRO A 39 -3.48 -28.87 -16.08
C PRO A 39 -3.17 -28.30 -17.48
N SER A 40 -1.90 -28.27 -17.89
CA SER A 40 -1.51 -27.81 -19.23
C SER A 40 -1.96 -28.74 -20.35
N CYS A 41 -1.85 -30.07 -20.16
CA CYS A 41 -2.37 -31.04 -21.12
C CYS A 41 -3.90 -30.97 -21.23
N TYR A 42 -4.60 -30.80 -20.10
CA TYR A 42 -6.05 -30.59 -20.09
C TYR A 42 -6.44 -29.32 -20.85
N LEU A 43 -5.79 -28.20 -20.57
CA LEU A 43 -6.08 -26.92 -21.23
C LEU A 43 -5.79 -26.98 -22.74
N LYS A 44 -4.70 -27.65 -23.15
CA LYS A 44 -4.42 -27.91 -24.57
C LYS A 44 -5.52 -28.74 -25.22
N ALA A 45 -5.98 -29.81 -24.57
CA ALA A 45 -7.05 -30.64 -25.12
C ALA A 45 -8.36 -29.86 -25.29
N LEU A 46 -8.69 -28.94 -24.36
CA LEU A 46 -9.82 -28.03 -24.51
C LEU A 46 -9.63 -27.04 -25.67
N ASN A 47 -8.41 -26.53 -25.86
CA ASN A 47 -8.11 -25.61 -26.95
C ASN A 47 -8.19 -26.30 -28.32
N ASP A 48 -7.64 -27.51 -28.44
CA ASP A 48 -7.69 -28.33 -29.66
C ASP A 48 -9.11 -28.78 -30.01
N ALA A 49 -10.04 -28.78 -29.04
CA ALA A 49 -11.42 -29.21 -29.25
C ALA A 49 -12.24 -28.25 -30.13
N GLY A 50 -11.75 -27.01 -30.37
CA GLY A 50 -12.43 -26.04 -31.23
C GLY A 50 -13.83 -25.66 -30.72
N LEU A 51 -14.00 -25.58 -29.40
CA LEU A 51 -15.25 -25.19 -28.76
C LEU A 51 -15.31 -23.66 -28.54
N THR A 52 -16.53 -23.14 -28.45
CA THR A 52 -16.80 -21.78 -28.01
C THR A 52 -16.92 -21.70 -26.49
N TRP A 53 -16.47 -20.59 -25.89
CA TRP A 53 -16.43 -20.40 -24.44
C TRP A 53 -17.14 -19.11 -24.00
N PRO A 54 -17.84 -19.12 -22.87
CA PRO A 54 -18.42 -17.90 -22.30
C PRO A 54 -17.32 -16.93 -21.85
N THR A 55 -17.66 -15.65 -21.78
CA THR A 55 -16.73 -14.57 -21.40
C THR A 55 -16.96 -14.13 -19.96
N LYS A 56 -15.90 -13.64 -19.29
CA LYS A 56 -15.93 -13.12 -17.92
C LYS A 56 -14.95 -11.97 -17.81
N SER A 57 -15.39 -10.83 -17.27
CA SER A 57 -14.60 -9.59 -17.22
C SER A 57 -14.54 -8.91 -15.85
N ASP A 58 -15.44 -9.24 -14.92
CA ASP A 58 -15.34 -8.82 -13.51
C ASP A 58 -14.56 -9.86 -12.66
N ASP A 59 -14.51 -9.70 -11.34
CA ASP A 59 -13.76 -10.57 -10.43
C ASP A 59 -14.61 -11.68 -9.79
N PHE A 60 -14.07 -12.34 -8.76
CA PHE A 60 -14.75 -13.41 -8.00
C PHE A 60 -14.93 -13.03 -6.53
N PHE A 61 -15.05 -11.73 -6.23
CA PHE A 61 -15.25 -11.23 -4.87
C PHE A 61 -16.67 -10.76 -4.59
N PRO A 62 -17.09 -10.81 -3.31
CA PRO A 62 -16.54 -11.63 -2.24
C PRO A 62 -16.84 -13.12 -2.42
N TYR A 63 -15.95 -13.98 -1.91
CA TYR A 63 -16.16 -15.42 -1.80
C TYR A 63 -17.03 -15.77 -0.59
N ALA A 64 -17.93 -16.75 -0.76
CA ALA A 64 -18.68 -17.36 0.33
C ALA A 64 -18.75 -18.88 0.12
N SER A 65 -18.46 -19.64 1.18
CA SER A 65 -18.52 -21.11 1.16
C SER A 65 -19.88 -21.67 1.59
N ASP A 66 -20.64 -20.88 2.36
CA ASP A 66 -22.01 -21.16 2.78
C ASP A 66 -22.77 -19.83 3.05
N PRO A 67 -24.10 -19.86 3.32
CA PRO A 67 -24.90 -18.64 3.49
C PRO A 67 -24.40 -17.64 4.55
N HIS A 68 -23.73 -18.10 5.61
CA HIS A 68 -23.27 -17.27 6.73
C HIS A 68 -21.73 -17.20 6.82
N ALA A 69 -21.02 -17.67 5.79
CA ALA A 69 -19.57 -17.71 5.72
C ALA A 69 -19.07 -16.90 4.53
N PHE A 70 -19.19 -15.57 4.60
CA PHE A 70 -18.52 -14.66 3.68
C PHE A 70 -17.08 -14.43 4.13
N TRP A 71 -16.13 -14.75 3.25
CA TRP A 71 -14.69 -14.68 3.51
C TRP A 71 -14.21 -13.24 3.26
N THR A 72 -14.77 -12.30 4.02
CA THR A 72 -14.47 -10.87 3.90
C THR A 72 -13.81 -10.32 5.15
N GLY A 73 -13.65 -11.13 6.20
CA GLY A 73 -12.93 -10.78 7.42
C GLY A 73 -11.43 -10.70 7.21
N TYR A 74 -10.85 -11.62 6.42
CA TYR A 74 -9.42 -11.63 6.13
C TYR A 74 -8.93 -10.42 5.34
N PHE A 75 -9.84 -9.64 4.74
CA PHE A 75 -9.49 -8.35 4.15
C PHE A 75 -8.89 -7.39 5.20
N THR A 76 -9.21 -7.56 6.49
CA THR A 76 -8.67 -6.74 7.60
C THR A 76 -7.91 -7.54 8.67
N SER A 77 -8.06 -8.87 8.78
CA SER A 77 -7.37 -9.68 9.80
C SER A 77 -5.85 -9.41 9.86
N ARG A 78 -5.26 -9.28 11.05
CA ARG A 78 -3.84 -8.94 11.25
C ARG A 78 -3.39 -7.67 10.50
N PRO A 79 -4.02 -6.50 10.75
CA PRO A 79 -3.75 -5.27 10.00
C PRO A 79 -2.33 -4.71 10.22
N THR A 80 -1.61 -5.14 11.27
CA THR A 80 -0.20 -4.77 11.46
C THR A 80 0.72 -5.51 10.48
N ILE A 81 0.48 -6.80 10.23
CA ILE A 81 1.23 -7.58 9.23
C ILE A 81 0.96 -7.04 7.83
N LYS A 82 -0.30 -6.71 7.50
CA LYS A 82 -0.66 -6.08 6.22
C LYS A 82 0.09 -4.77 5.95
N TYR A 83 0.31 -3.95 6.99
CA TYR A 83 1.13 -2.75 6.86
C TYR A 83 2.62 -3.05 6.80
N PHE A 84 3.08 -4.03 7.58
CA PHE A 84 4.48 -4.41 7.58
C PHE A 84 4.90 -4.97 6.20
N GLU A 85 4.01 -5.71 5.53
CA GLU A 85 4.16 -6.12 4.13
C GLU A 85 4.33 -4.89 3.20
N ARG A 86 3.45 -3.88 3.30
CA ARG A 86 3.57 -2.66 2.48
C ARG A 86 4.86 -1.90 2.74
N MET A 87 5.26 -1.79 4.00
CA MET A 87 6.55 -1.20 4.39
C MET A 87 7.72 -2.00 3.82
N GLY A 88 7.66 -3.33 3.92
CA GLY A 88 8.64 -4.25 3.34
C GLY A 88 8.78 -4.09 1.83
N ASN A 89 7.67 -4.00 1.09
CA ASN A 89 7.71 -3.72 -0.34
C ASN A 89 8.38 -2.37 -0.64
N ASN A 90 8.01 -1.29 0.06
CA ASN A 90 8.62 0.02 -0.16
C ASN A 90 10.15 -0.02 0.02
N ILE A 91 10.61 -0.59 1.14
CA ILE A 91 12.05 -0.72 1.44
C ILE A 91 12.75 -1.61 0.42
N LEU A 92 12.11 -2.69 -0.02
CA LEU A 92 12.65 -3.56 -1.07
C LEU A 92 12.82 -2.79 -2.40
N GLN A 93 11.84 -1.97 -2.81
CA GLN A 93 11.97 -1.14 -4.01
C GLN A 93 13.10 -0.12 -3.87
N VAL A 94 13.16 0.60 -2.75
CA VAL A 94 14.24 1.58 -2.46
C VAL A 94 15.61 0.91 -2.50
N SER A 95 15.74 -0.27 -1.88
CA SER A 95 17.00 -1.04 -1.84
C SER A 95 17.45 -1.45 -3.24
N LYS A 96 16.53 -1.97 -4.07
CA LYS A 96 16.81 -2.36 -5.46
C LYS A 96 17.21 -1.16 -6.32
N GLN A 97 16.43 -0.07 -6.25
CA GLN A 97 16.66 1.15 -7.02
C GLN A 97 18.03 1.75 -6.69
N LEU A 98 18.31 1.96 -5.40
CA LEU A 98 19.59 2.52 -4.95
C LEU A 98 20.76 1.59 -5.26
N ALA A 99 20.61 0.27 -5.17
CA ALA A 99 21.66 -0.67 -5.56
C ALA A 99 22.04 -0.54 -7.04
N VAL A 100 21.05 -0.35 -7.93
CA VAL A 100 21.31 -0.08 -9.36
C VAL A 100 21.94 1.30 -9.54
N LEU A 101 21.38 2.35 -8.94
CA LEU A 101 21.88 3.73 -9.14
C LEU A 101 23.31 3.93 -8.61
N ALA A 102 23.69 3.20 -7.55
CA ALA A 102 25.01 3.27 -6.94
C ALA A 102 26.02 2.24 -7.50
N ASP A 103 25.64 1.40 -8.48
CA ASP A 103 26.43 0.24 -8.94
C ASP A 103 26.93 -0.63 -7.78
N LEU A 104 26.04 -1.02 -6.86
CA LEU A 104 26.41 -1.76 -5.65
C LEU A 104 26.28 -3.28 -5.89
N LYS A 105 27.42 -3.96 -6.14
CA LYS A 105 27.45 -5.36 -6.63
C LYS A 105 27.37 -6.43 -5.53
N ASP A 106 27.89 -6.19 -4.33
CA ASP A 106 28.13 -7.23 -3.32
C ASP A 106 26.93 -7.60 -2.43
N ASN A 107 25.69 -7.31 -2.85
CA ASN A 107 24.49 -7.51 -2.02
C ASN A 107 23.39 -8.36 -2.69
N GLN A 108 23.73 -9.06 -3.78
CA GLN A 108 22.75 -9.83 -4.54
C GLN A 108 22.06 -10.91 -3.71
N ARG A 109 22.78 -11.61 -2.83
CA ARG A 109 22.19 -12.66 -1.97
C ARG A 109 21.21 -12.08 -0.95
N GLN A 110 21.53 -10.96 -0.34
CA GLN A 110 20.67 -10.30 0.65
C GLN A 110 19.41 -9.72 -0.01
N LEU A 111 19.55 -9.13 -1.20
CA LEU A 111 18.39 -8.71 -2.01
C LEU A 111 17.52 -9.91 -2.39
N GLU A 112 18.12 -11.05 -2.74
CA GLU A 112 17.38 -12.28 -3.05
C GLU A 112 16.59 -12.80 -1.84
N LEU A 113 17.22 -12.88 -0.67
CA LEU A 113 16.53 -13.25 0.57
C LEU A 113 15.36 -12.31 0.90
N PHE A 114 15.49 -11.02 0.60
CA PHE A 114 14.39 -10.07 0.78
C PHE A 114 13.27 -10.28 -0.25
N ARG A 115 13.59 -10.60 -1.51
CA ARG A 115 12.59 -11.01 -2.51
C ARG A 115 11.86 -12.29 -2.08
N GLU A 116 12.59 -13.30 -1.60
CA GLU A 116 12.04 -14.55 -1.09
C GLU A 116 11.09 -14.29 0.09
N ALA A 117 11.51 -13.47 1.07
CA ALA A 117 10.67 -13.10 2.22
C ALA A 117 9.39 -12.38 1.77
N MET A 118 9.49 -11.39 0.89
CA MET A 118 8.31 -10.71 0.34
C MET A 118 7.42 -11.65 -0.47
N GLY A 119 7.99 -12.64 -1.16
CA GLY A 119 7.24 -13.70 -1.85
C GLY A 119 6.45 -14.57 -0.88
N VAL A 120 7.06 -14.98 0.24
CA VAL A 120 6.39 -15.70 1.33
C VAL A 120 5.26 -14.87 1.92
N MET A 121 5.46 -13.56 2.10
CA MET A 121 4.41 -12.67 2.60
C MET A 121 3.17 -12.61 1.68
N GLN A 122 3.31 -12.91 0.39
CA GLN A 122 2.16 -12.99 -0.53
C GLN A 122 1.39 -14.33 -0.46
N HIS A 123 1.83 -15.28 0.37
CA HIS A 123 1.06 -16.51 0.62
C HIS A 123 -0.36 -16.17 1.09
N HIS A 124 -1.33 -16.99 0.70
CA HIS A 124 -2.75 -16.75 0.99
C HIS A 124 -3.14 -16.99 2.46
N ASP A 125 -2.18 -17.40 3.31
CA ASP A 125 -2.26 -17.37 4.77
C ASP A 125 -1.12 -16.55 5.40
N ALA A 126 -0.57 -15.56 4.70
CA ALA A 126 0.40 -14.63 5.28
C ALA A 126 -0.19 -13.23 5.32
N VAL A 127 -0.18 -12.49 4.21
CA VAL A 127 -0.77 -11.13 4.15
C VAL A 127 -2.27 -11.13 4.43
N THR A 128 -2.98 -12.26 4.24
CA THR A 128 -4.40 -12.42 4.59
C THR A 128 -4.65 -12.45 6.09
N GLY A 129 -3.65 -12.80 6.90
CA GLY A 129 -3.77 -12.90 8.35
C GLY A 129 -4.57 -14.12 8.81
N THR A 130 -4.54 -15.20 8.04
CA THR A 130 -5.28 -16.46 8.24
C THR A 130 -4.39 -17.62 8.66
N GLU A 131 -3.30 -17.32 9.34
CA GLU A 131 -2.39 -18.27 9.95
C GLU A 131 -2.52 -18.29 11.48
N LYS A 132 -2.01 -19.35 12.11
CA LYS A 132 -1.82 -19.42 13.57
C LYS A 132 -0.87 -18.33 14.05
N GLN A 133 -1.02 -17.88 15.30
CA GLN A 133 -0.23 -16.77 15.85
C GLN A 133 1.29 -17.03 15.80
N LEU A 134 1.73 -18.27 16.02
CA LEU A 134 3.16 -18.61 15.94
C LEU A 134 3.72 -18.40 14.53
N VAL A 135 2.94 -18.71 13.50
CA VAL A 135 3.34 -18.54 12.09
C VAL A 135 3.33 -17.07 11.72
N ALA A 136 2.34 -16.29 12.19
CA ALA A 136 2.32 -14.83 12.06
C ALA A 136 3.59 -14.18 12.64
N ASN A 137 4.04 -14.65 13.80
CA ASN A 137 5.27 -14.20 14.43
C ASN A 137 6.52 -14.59 13.60
N ASP A 138 6.51 -15.76 12.96
CA ASP A 138 7.61 -16.19 12.10
C ASP A 138 7.70 -15.37 10.81
N TYR A 139 6.56 -15.07 10.18
CA TYR A 139 6.48 -14.14 9.05
C TYR A 139 6.99 -12.75 9.42
N ALA A 140 6.60 -12.23 10.59
CA ALA A 140 7.11 -10.95 11.08
C ALA A 140 8.63 -11.00 11.33
N ARG A 141 9.16 -12.08 11.91
CA ARG A 141 10.60 -12.28 12.11
C ARG A 141 11.35 -12.30 10.78
N LEU A 142 10.89 -13.11 9.82
CA LEU A 142 11.48 -13.23 8.49
C LEU A 142 11.52 -11.87 7.78
N LEU A 143 10.38 -11.17 7.76
CA LEU A 143 10.29 -9.86 7.10
C LEU A 143 11.15 -8.80 7.80
N TYR A 144 11.22 -8.81 9.13
CA TYR A 144 12.09 -7.89 9.89
C TYR A 144 13.57 -8.05 9.56
N GLU A 145 14.07 -9.30 9.54
CA GLU A 145 15.45 -9.59 9.16
C GLU A 145 15.76 -9.07 7.75
N SER A 146 14.85 -9.29 6.80
CA SER A 146 15.02 -8.82 5.42
C SER A 146 14.93 -7.29 5.28
N VAL A 147 13.98 -6.64 5.98
CA VAL A 147 13.86 -5.17 6.04
C VAL A 147 15.12 -4.54 6.59
N PHE A 148 15.64 -5.05 7.71
CA PHE A 148 16.87 -4.55 8.33
C PHE A 148 18.07 -4.65 7.36
N ASN A 149 18.19 -5.78 6.64
CA ASN A 149 19.24 -5.95 5.63
C ASN A 149 19.03 -5.02 4.42
N GLY A 150 17.79 -4.85 3.95
CA GLY A 150 17.45 -3.92 2.87
C GLY A 150 17.84 -2.48 3.20
N GLU A 151 17.49 -2.01 4.39
CA GLU A 151 17.89 -0.67 4.88
C GLU A 151 19.41 -0.49 4.91
N ASN A 152 20.16 -1.51 5.32
CA ASN A 152 21.63 -1.47 5.28
C ASN A 152 22.15 -1.38 3.83
N ILE A 153 21.51 -2.05 2.88
CA ILE A 153 21.87 -1.96 1.45
C ILE A 153 21.56 -0.55 0.93
N ALA A 154 20.36 -0.04 1.20
CA ALA A 154 19.95 1.29 0.80
C ALA A 154 20.87 2.38 1.39
N ALA A 155 21.19 2.29 2.68
CA ALA A 155 22.12 3.18 3.36
C ALA A 155 23.54 3.15 2.75
N LYS A 156 24.09 1.96 2.48
CA LYS A 156 25.40 1.80 1.81
C LYS A 156 25.37 2.37 0.39
N SER A 157 24.34 2.07 -0.38
CA SER A 157 24.13 2.60 -1.73
C SER A 157 24.03 4.11 -1.72
N LEU A 158 23.27 4.68 -0.77
CA LEU A 158 23.11 6.13 -0.64
C LEU A 158 24.43 6.80 -0.24
N ASN A 159 25.21 6.22 0.68
CA ASN A 159 26.53 6.75 1.05
C ASN A 159 27.50 6.72 -0.14
N LYS A 160 27.55 5.59 -0.87
CA LYS A 160 28.39 5.44 -2.08
C LYS A 160 27.97 6.42 -3.16
N TRP A 161 26.67 6.51 -3.43
CA TRP A 161 26.14 7.37 -4.49
C TRP A 161 26.25 8.85 -4.16
N SER A 162 26.21 9.23 -2.88
CA SER A 162 26.37 10.62 -2.48
C SER A 162 27.83 11.07 -2.40
N ALA A 163 28.81 10.17 -2.30
CA ALA A 163 30.23 10.52 -2.23
C ALA A 163 30.72 11.36 -3.44
N LYS A 164 31.60 12.33 -3.17
CA LYS A 164 32.28 13.16 -4.19
C LYS A 164 33.57 12.53 -4.72
N THR A 165 34.21 11.66 -3.94
CA THR A 165 35.44 10.96 -4.32
C THR A 165 35.17 9.46 -4.47
N ASN A 166 35.78 8.84 -5.47
CA ASN A 166 35.69 7.39 -5.72
C ASN A 166 36.49 6.54 -4.71
N ASP A 167 37.23 7.17 -3.79
CA ASP A 167 37.91 6.49 -2.68
C ASP A 167 36.85 6.03 -1.65
N GLY A 168 36.32 4.82 -1.90
CA GLY A 168 35.11 4.25 -1.29
C GLY A 168 35.10 3.97 0.21
N GLN A 169 35.65 4.85 1.05
CA GLN A 169 35.51 4.78 2.51
C GLN A 169 35.18 6.14 3.10
N LEU A 170 33.93 6.57 2.93
CA LEU A 170 33.33 7.52 3.87
C LEU A 170 32.83 6.70 5.06
N ASP A 171 33.57 6.76 6.17
CA ASP A 171 33.35 6.00 7.43
C ASP A 171 32.05 6.38 8.16
N SER A 172 31.23 7.27 7.59
CA SER A 172 29.95 7.67 8.15
C SER A 172 28.89 6.59 7.95
N LYS A 173 28.35 6.07 9.06
CA LYS A 173 27.21 5.15 9.01
C LYS A 173 25.92 5.96 8.89
N ILE A 174 25.10 5.60 7.91
CA ILE A 174 23.77 6.14 7.70
C ILE A 174 22.76 5.18 8.32
N TYR A 175 21.75 5.71 9.01
CA TYR A 175 20.73 4.94 9.71
C TYR A 175 19.33 5.29 9.22
N SER A 176 18.36 4.40 9.39
CA SER A 176 16.95 4.68 9.15
C SER A 176 16.13 4.66 10.44
N CYS A 177 14.96 5.29 10.39
CA CYS A 177 14.01 5.35 11.48
C CYS A 177 12.79 4.46 11.14
N LEU A 178 12.82 3.18 11.50
CA LEU A 178 11.75 2.23 11.17
C LEU A 178 10.50 2.35 12.07
N GLU A 179 10.61 3.07 13.19
CA GLU A 179 9.55 3.18 14.21
C GLU A 179 8.87 4.56 14.22
N LEU A 180 8.90 5.28 13.10
CA LEU A 180 8.27 6.60 12.98
C LEU A 180 6.75 6.55 13.24
N ASN A 181 6.11 5.42 12.97
CA ASN A 181 4.69 5.20 13.26
C ASN A 181 4.36 5.13 14.76
N VAL A 182 5.34 5.08 15.67
CA VAL A 182 5.13 5.23 17.12
C VAL A 182 5.93 6.43 17.66
N SER A 183 6.30 7.34 16.75
CA SER A 183 7.08 8.54 17.05
C SER A 183 8.35 8.19 17.84
N SER A 184 9.11 7.20 17.33
CA SER A 184 10.36 6.69 17.90
C SER A 184 11.47 6.72 16.83
N CYS A 185 12.60 7.33 17.17
CA CYS A 185 13.83 7.16 16.41
C CYS A 185 15.05 7.53 17.26
N ALA A 186 15.83 6.52 17.64
CA ALA A 186 16.99 6.67 18.52
C ALA A 186 17.98 7.75 18.04
N TYR A 187 18.13 7.92 16.72
CA TYR A 187 19.13 8.83 16.14
C TYR A 187 18.72 10.30 16.21
N THR A 188 17.43 10.62 16.14
CA THR A 188 16.92 12.00 16.17
C THR A 188 16.52 12.45 17.58
N GLU A 189 16.17 11.51 18.47
CA GLU A 189 15.77 11.84 19.85
C GLU A 189 16.95 11.95 20.82
N THR A 190 18.13 11.41 20.47
CA THR A 190 19.33 11.45 21.34
C THR A 190 20.43 12.38 20.85
N ASN A 191 20.31 12.95 19.64
CA ASN A 191 21.33 13.84 19.08
C ASN A 191 20.71 15.21 18.81
N PRO A 192 21.29 16.31 19.34
CA PRO A 192 20.79 17.66 19.09
C PRO A 192 21.01 18.09 17.63
N SER A 193 22.00 17.53 16.95
CA SER A 193 22.31 17.83 15.55
C SER A 193 22.47 16.58 14.72
N PHE A 194 21.95 16.59 13.50
CA PHE A 194 22.00 15.47 12.57
C PHE A 194 21.75 15.90 11.12
N ILE A 195 22.22 15.08 10.19
CA ILE A 195 21.95 15.18 8.76
C ILE A 195 20.77 14.27 8.42
N VAL A 196 19.86 14.75 7.59
CA VAL A 196 18.73 14.00 7.07
C VAL A 196 18.85 13.91 5.55
N GLN A 197 18.87 12.70 5.00
CA GLN A 197 18.71 12.47 3.57
C GLN A 197 17.33 11.88 3.33
N VAL A 198 16.58 12.49 2.41
CA VAL A 198 15.24 12.02 2.04
C VAL A 198 15.31 11.52 0.61
N TYR A 199 15.11 10.22 0.41
CA TYR A 199 15.11 9.56 -0.89
C TYR A 199 13.68 9.41 -1.40
N ASN A 200 13.42 9.85 -2.63
CA ASN A 200 12.15 9.70 -3.33
C ASN A 200 12.23 8.50 -4.29
N PRO A 201 11.52 7.38 -4.00
CA PRO A 201 11.48 6.20 -4.86
C PRO A 201 10.54 6.34 -6.07
N LEU A 202 9.82 7.45 -6.20
CA LEU A 202 8.92 7.69 -7.33
C LEU A 202 9.68 8.22 -8.54
N SER A 203 9.11 7.96 -9.73
CA SER A 203 9.67 8.39 -11.01
C SER A 203 9.34 9.84 -11.38
N ARG A 204 8.91 10.63 -10.42
CA ARG A 204 8.57 12.05 -10.59
C ARG A 204 9.02 12.86 -9.38
N PRO A 205 9.22 14.19 -9.51
CA PRO A 205 9.48 15.04 -8.37
C PRO A 205 8.36 14.94 -7.32
N VAL A 206 8.73 14.91 -6.04
CA VAL A 206 7.78 14.85 -4.92
C VAL A 206 8.13 15.91 -3.89
N SER A 207 7.14 16.68 -3.47
CA SER A 207 7.22 17.47 -2.25
C SER A 207 6.47 16.75 -1.13
N THR A 208 7.09 16.59 0.03
CA THR A 208 6.48 15.87 1.17
C THR A 208 6.87 16.48 2.51
N TYR A 209 6.10 16.20 3.54
CA TYR A 209 6.41 16.60 4.91
C TYR A 209 7.24 15.52 5.60
N VAL A 210 8.39 15.92 6.11
CA VAL A 210 9.25 15.08 6.94
C VAL A 210 8.88 15.33 8.39
N ARG A 211 8.58 14.25 9.13
CA ARG A 211 8.19 14.29 10.55
C ARG A 211 9.14 13.38 11.34
N LEU A 212 9.91 13.95 12.26
CA LEU A 212 10.95 13.24 13.01
C LEU A 212 10.75 13.39 14.53
N PRO A 213 10.77 12.29 15.31
CA PRO A 213 10.65 12.34 16.76
C PRO A 213 11.91 12.95 17.37
N VAL A 214 11.72 13.92 18.26
CA VAL A 214 12.79 14.72 18.86
C VAL A 214 12.53 14.97 20.35
N ALA A 215 13.61 15.19 21.11
CA ALA A 215 13.54 15.56 22.53
C ALA A 215 13.47 17.07 22.74
N GLY A 216 14.11 17.84 21.86
CA GLY A 216 14.16 19.29 21.92
C GLY A 216 12.83 19.97 21.57
N ARG A 217 12.81 21.30 21.70
CA ARG A 217 11.62 22.13 21.45
C ARG A 217 11.75 23.05 20.25
N VAL A 218 12.97 23.39 19.86
CA VAL A 218 13.25 24.31 18.74
C VAL A 218 14.40 23.73 17.93
N TYR A 219 14.20 23.69 16.61
CA TYR A 219 15.19 23.20 15.65
C TYR A 219 15.28 24.16 14.47
N HIS A 220 16.49 24.40 13.97
CA HIS A 220 16.70 24.96 12.64
C HIS A 220 16.95 23.84 11.63
N VAL A 221 16.21 23.90 10.52
CA VAL A 221 16.38 23.01 9.38
C VAL A 221 16.92 23.82 8.20
N TRP A 222 18.01 23.36 7.60
CA TRP A 222 18.60 23.95 6.40
C TRP A 222 18.60 22.94 5.27
N ASP A 223 18.15 23.34 4.08
CA ASP A 223 18.41 22.57 2.87
C ASP A 223 19.90 22.66 2.54
N ALA A 224 20.62 21.53 2.59
CA ALA A 224 22.05 21.49 2.32
C ALA A 224 22.39 21.62 0.82
N THR A 225 21.38 21.54 -0.05
CA THR A 225 21.50 21.71 -1.51
C THR A 225 21.51 23.17 -1.86
N ASP A 226 20.51 23.91 -1.39
CA ASP A 226 20.31 25.32 -1.76
C ASP A 226 20.90 26.29 -0.72
N ASP A 227 21.37 25.77 0.43
CA ASP A 227 21.86 26.52 1.59
C ASP A 227 20.83 27.50 2.16
N VAL A 228 19.55 27.11 2.10
CA VAL A 228 18.41 27.92 2.54
C VAL A 228 17.85 27.37 3.85
N LYS A 229 17.58 28.27 4.81
CA LYS A 229 16.84 27.94 6.03
C LYS A 229 15.38 27.68 5.69
N LEU A 230 14.87 26.52 6.08
CA LEU A 230 13.47 26.15 5.90
C LEU A 230 12.64 26.57 7.11
N THR A 231 11.35 26.82 6.86
CA THR A 231 10.36 26.84 7.93
C THR A 231 10.28 25.45 8.54
N SER A 232 10.36 25.38 9.87
CA SER A 232 10.19 24.16 10.65
C SER A 232 9.21 24.40 11.79
N GLN A 233 8.48 23.37 12.18
CA GLN A 233 7.48 23.40 13.23
C GLN A 233 7.75 22.21 14.16
N VAL A 234 7.69 22.43 15.47
CA VAL A 234 7.77 21.35 16.46
C VAL A 234 6.42 21.26 17.15
N ILE A 235 5.83 20.07 17.18
CA ILE A 235 4.54 19.82 17.84
C ILE A 235 4.64 18.67 18.82
N PRO A 236 3.80 18.65 19.88
CA PRO A 236 3.80 17.53 20.82
C PRO A 236 3.32 16.23 20.16
N VAL A 237 3.92 15.11 20.56
CA VAL A 237 3.43 13.78 20.20
C VAL A 237 2.05 13.58 20.85
N PRO A 238 1.03 13.06 20.12
CA PRO A 238 -0.29 12.79 20.69
C PRO A 238 -0.21 11.89 21.93
N GLU A 239 -1.00 12.19 22.96
CA GLU A 239 -0.96 11.48 24.26
C GLU A 239 -1.16 9.96 24.11
N GLN A 240 -2.03 9.53 23.20
CA GLN A 240 -2.30 8.12 22.95
C GLN A 240 -1.12 7.40 22.28
N VAL A 241 -0.32 8.10 21.48
CA VAL A 241 0.91 7.56 20.88
C VAL A 241 1.98 7.38 21.96
N LEU A 242 2.12 8.33 22.89
CA LEU A 242 3.03 8.21 24.04
C LEU A 242 2.71 7.00 24.93
N ARG A 243 1.45 6.54 24.93
CA ARG A 243 0.95 5.43 25.74
C ARG A 243 0.89 4.08 25.01
N VAL A 244 1.35 4.01 23.75
CA VAL A 244 1.39 2.74 23.01
C VAL A 244 2.21 1.71 23.79
N PRO A 245 1.66 0.52 24.10
CA PRO A 245 2.40 -0.52 24.80
C PRO A 245 3.68 -0.91 24.06
N GLY A 246 4.79 -1.01 24.79
CA GLY A 246 6.10 -1.37 24.22
C GLY A 246 6.88 -0.20 23.62
N ARG A 247 6.36 1.03 23.61
CA ARG A 247 7.10 2.21 23.16
C ARG A 247 8.21 2.57 24.17
N GLU A 248 9.47 2.49 23.74
CA GLU A 248 10.66 2.81 24.57
C GLU A 248 11.32 4.17 24.25
N SER A 249 10.67 5.01 23.43
CA SER A 249 11.22 6.30 22.97
C SER A 249 11.13 7.43 24.00
N LYS A 250 12.17 8.26 24.05
CA LYS A 250 12.24 9.50 24.87
C LYS A 250 11.64 10.72 24.19
N ALA A 251 11.31 10.63 22.90
CA ALA A 251 10.76 11.75 22.16
C ALA A 251 9.38 12.15 22.72
N THR A 252 9.21 13.43 22.99
CA THR A 252 7.94 14.04 23.40
C THR A 252 7.35 14.94 22.33
N ASN A 253 8.16 15.28 21.32
CA ASN A 253 7.79 16.17 20.23
C ASN A 253 8.16 15.56 18.87
N GLU A 254 7.57 16.11 17.83
CA GLU A 254 7.91 15.80 16.44
C GLU A 254 8.28 17.08 15.69
N LEU A 255 9.48 17.08 15.11
CA LEU A 255 9.97 18.10 14.20
C LEU A 255 9.38 17.86 12.81
N ILE A 256 8.80 18.90 12.24
CA ILE A 256 8.15 18.90 10.93
C ILE A 256 8.81 19.96 10.05
N PHE A 257 9.16 19.56 8.82
CA PHE A 257 9.55 20.47 7.76
C PHE A 257 9.13 19.91 6.41
N ARG A 258 9.01 20.76 5.39
CA ARG A 258 8.66 20.33 4.02
C ARG A 258 9.93 20.08 3.21
N ALA A 259 10.11 18.85 2.75
CA ALA A 259 11.08 18.52 1.72
C ALA A 259 10.46 18.85 0.36
N ILE A 260 10.99 19.88 -0.32
CA ILE A 260 10.44 20.40 -1.58
C ILE A 260 11.23 19.83 -2.76
N ASP A 261 10.52 19.43 -3.81
CA ASP A 261 11.06 18.98 -5.10
C ASP A 261 12.17 17.92 -4.95
N LEU A 262 11.88 16.86 -4.19
CA LEU A 262 12.72 15.67 -4.14
C LEU A 262 12.80 15.08 -5.56
N PRO A 263 13.99 14.94 -6.14
CA PRO A 263 14.13 14.50 -7.52
C PRO A 263 13.65 13.05 -7.70
N PRO A 264 13.21 12.68 -8.92
CA PRO A 264 12.77 11.32 -9.21
C PRO A 264 13.91 10.30 -9.01
N LEU A 265 13.59 9.18 -8.35
CA LEU A 265 14.56 8.15 -7.97
C LEU A 265 15.83 8.74 -7.35
N GLY A 266 15.67 9.77 -6.52
CA GLY A 266 16.76 10.62 -6.08
C GLY A 266 16.57 11.15 -4.68
N TYR A 267 17.55 11.89 -4.16
CA TYR A 267 17.52 12.39 -2.79
C TYR A 267 17.87 13.86 -2.70
N ARG A 268 17.48 14.46 -1.57
CA ARG A 268 17.99 15.76 -1.07
C ARG A 268 18.46 15.61 0.37
N THR A 269 19.38 16.48 0.77
CA THR A 269 20.02 16.48 2.08
C THR A 269 19.64 17.72 2.88
N TYR A 270 19.36 17.55 4.16
CA TYR A 270 18.99 18.59 5.11
C TYR A 270 19.89 18.53 6.35
N ARG A 271 20.20 19.70 6.93
CA ARG A 271 20.93 19.82 8.20
C ARG A 271 19.96 20.26 9.27
N VAL A 272 19.89 19.51 10.37
CA VAL A 272 19.02 19.80 11.50
C VAL A 272 19.88 20.07 12.73
N ASN A 273 19.60 21.16 13.43
CA ASN A 273 20.26 21.53 14.68
C ASN A 273 19.23 22.02 15.69
N GLU A 274 19.26 21.45 16.89
CA GLU A 274 18.54 21.92 18.06
C GLU A 274 19.13 23.24 18.53
N ILE A 275 18.27 24.13 19.01
CA ILE A 275 18.69 25.44 19.51
C ILE A 275 18.10 25.67 20.88
N SER A 276 18.95 26.19 21.76
CA SER A 276 18.58 26.64 23.10
C SER A 276 17.99 28.05 23.04
N GLU A 277 16.91 28.24 22.30
CA GLU A 277 16.15 29.49 22.28
C GLU A 277 14.93 29.39 23.20
N ALA A 278 14.59 30.49 23.87
CA ALA A 278 13.35 30.60 24.61
C ALA A 278 12.20 30.56 23.60
N LEU A 279 11.24 29.65 23.80
CA LEU A 279 10.01 29.64 23.02
C LEU A 279 9.29 30.96 23.24
N GLU A 280 9.10 31.75 22.19
CA GLU A 280 8.09 32.80 22.23
C GLU A 280 6.72 32.12 22.37
N GLU A 281 6.00 32.44 23.45
CA GLU A 281 4.63 31.97 23.64
C GLU A 281 3.78 32.46 22.47
N THR A 282 3.48 31.55 21.55
CA THR A 282 2.56 31.85 20.47
C THR A 282 1.16 31.96 21.10
N PRO A 283 0.39 33.01 20.79
CA PRO A 283 -0.97 33.13 21.32
C PRO A 283 -1.77 31.88 20.99
N VAL A 284 -2.38 31.27 22.00
CA VAL A 284 -3.32 30.17 21.78
C VAL A 284 -4.52 30.74 21.04
N GLU A 285 -4.57 30.56 19.72
CA GLU A 285 -5.78 30.84 18.96
C GLU A 285 -6.88 29.90 19.44
N THR A 286 -7.93 30.48 20.02
CA THR A 286 -9.18 29.77 20.33
C THR A 286 -9.98 29.57 19.04
N SER A 287 -9.43 28.81 18.11
CA SER A 287 -10.13 28.40 16.89
C SER A 287 -10.64 26.98 17.08
N ASN A 288 -11.91 26.75 16.76
CA ASN A 288 -12.55 25.44 16.86
C ASN A 288 -12.46 24.63 15.55
N SER A 289 -11.67 25.09 14.57
CA SER A 289 -11.54 24.46 13.26
C SER A 289 -10.11 24.49 12.71
N ILE A 290 -9.85 23.59 11.76
CA ILE A 290 -8.63 23.55 10.94
C ILE A 290 -8.98 23.54 9.44
N GLY A 291 -7.99 23.79 8.57
CA GLY A 291 -8.08 23.58 7.12
C GLY A 291 -8.14 24.84 6.24
N GLY A 292 -8.39 26.00 6.84
CA GLY A 292 -8.24 27.31 6.20
C GLY A 292 -9.04 27.47 4.90
N GLU A 293 -8.34 27.62 3.77
CA GLU A 293 -8.94 27.97 2.47
C GLU A 293 -9.66 26.81 1.78
N LEU A 294 -9.17 25.58 1.93
CA LEU A 294 -9.69 24.43 1.19
C LEU A 294 -10.84 23.75 1.92
N TYR A 295 -10.70 23.62 3.24
CA TYR A 295 -11.63 22.90 4.09
C TYR A 295 -11.95 23.71 5.35
N THR A 296 -13.16 23.52 5.84
CA THR A 296 -13.46 23.79 7.24
C THR A 296 -13.68 22.44 7.91
N ILE A 297 -12.75 22.06 8.79
CA ILE A 297 -12.82 20.81 9.55
C ILE A 297 -13.11 21.14 11.00
N THR A 298 -14.19 20.59 11.54
CA THR A 298 -14.64 20.79 12.91
C THR A 298 -14.97 19.48 13.59
N VAL A 299 -15.13 19.53 14.92
CA VAL A 299 -15.74 18.45 15.70
C VAL A 299 -17.22 18.81 15.91
N ASP A 300 -18.13 17.92 15.52
CA ASP A 300 -19.57 18.13 15.65
C ASP A 300 -20.09 17.90 17.08
N ASP A 301 -21.38 18.14 17.32
CA ASP A 301 -22.01 17.96 18.63
C ASP A 301 -21.99 16.51 19.13
N SER A 302 -21.83 15.54 18.24
CA SER A 302 -21.67 14.12 18.58
C SER A 302 -20.21 13.73 18.84
N GLY A 303 -19.29 14.67 18.64
CA GLY A 303 -17.86 14.47 18.75
C GLY A 303 -17.22 13.90 17.50
N ASN A 304 -17.92 13.81 16.36
CA ASN A 304 -17.40 13.28 15.09
C ASN A 304 -16.69 14.38 14.28
N ILE A 305 -15.90 13.99 13.27
CA ILE A 305 -15.21 14.95 12.41
C ILE A 305 -16.12 15.36 11.27
N ALA A 306 -16.52 16.63 11.22
CA ALA A 306 -17.26 17.21 10.11
C ALA A 306 -16.31 17.97 9.19
N VAL A 307 -16.39 17.69 7.89
CA VAL A 307 -15.58 18.33 6.85
C VAL A 307 -16.49 19.01 5.84
N GLN A 308 -16.33 20.31 5.69
CA GLN A 308 -16.96 21.11 4.64
C GLN A 308 -15.91 21.54 3.62
N TYR A 309 -16.16 21.27 2.33
CA TYR A 309 -15.31 21.76 1.25
C TYR A 309 -15.68 23.22 0.96
N ASN A 310 -14.70 24.12 1.03
CA ASN A 310 -14.96 25.56 0.93
C ASN A 310 -15.15 26.00 -0.53
N LYS A 311 -14.46 25.34 -1.48
CA LYS A 311 -14.61 25.59 -2.93
C LYS A 311 -15.88 24.93 -3.48
N GLU A 312 -16.11 23.67 -3.14
CA GLU A 312 -17.32 22.92 -3.45
C GLU A 312 -18.32 23.02 -2.30
N LYS A 313 -18.99 24.17 -2.16
CA LYS A 313 -19.91 24.45 -1.03
C LYS A 313 -20.99 23.39 -0.81
N ASP A 314 -21.40 22.70 -1.87
CA ASP A 314 -22.38 21.62 -1.83
C ASP A 314 -21.79 20.26 -1.42
N MET A 315 -20.51 20.17 -1.05
CA MET A 315 -19.85 18.92 -0.69
C MET A 315 -19.38 18.94 0.76
N ASN A 316 -19.83 17.95 1.52
CA ASN A 316 -19.39 17.72 2.89
C ASN A 316 -19.41 16.23 3.22
N PHE A 317 -18.71 15.85 4.28
CA PHE A 317 -18.86 14.55 4.90
C PHE A 317 -18.61 14.60 6.40
N VAL A 318 -19.14 13.60 7.11
CA VAL A 318 -18.85 13.36 8.53
C VAL A 318 -18.14 12.02 8.65
N GLN A 319 -16.98 12.01 9.32
CA GLN A 319 -16.27 10.79 9.68
C GLN A 319 -16.60 10.38 11.12
N SER A 320 -16.92 9.10 11.32
CA SER A 320 -17.30 8.51 12.60
C SER A 320 -16.74 7.10 12.77
N PHE A 321 -16.65 6.62 14.02
CA PHE A 321 -16.16 5.28 14.36
C PHE A 321 -17.26 4.40 14.92
N HIS A 322 -17.24 3.13 14.51
CA HIS A 322 -18.26 2.14 14.85
C HIS A 322 -17.62 0.76 15.06
N TYR A 323 -18.41 -0.20 15.51
CA TYR A 323 -18.01 -1.60 15.51
C TYR A 323 -19.17 -2.55 15.26
N TYR A 324 -18.85 -3.72 14.71
CA TYR A 324 -19.73 -4.88 14.72
C TYR A 324 -19.32 -5.81 15.87
N GLU A 325 -20.30 -6.41 16.54
CA GLU A 325 -20.07 -7.58 17.40
C GLU A 325 -19.86 -8.81 16.50
N GLY A 326 -18.78 -9.56 16.71
CA GLY A 326 -18.56 -10.82 16.01
C GLY A 326 -19.58 -11.87 16.46
N ALA A 327 -20.19 -12.59 15.52
CA ALA A 327 -21.05 -13.73 15.83
C ALA A 327 -20.25 -14.83 16.52
N GLU A 328 -20.89 -15.52 17.46
CA GLU A 328 -20.31 -16.68 18.16
C GLU A 328 -21.26 -17.86 18.01
N GLY A 329 -20.71 -19.02 17.66
CA GLY A 329 -21.46 -20.26 17.55
C GLY A 329 -20.55 -21.49 17.63
N ASP A 330 -21.13 -22.67 17.47
CA ASP A 330 -20.40 -23.95 17.56
C ASP A 330 -19.86 -24.46 16.21
N ASN A 331 -20.08 -23.71 15.12
CA ASN A 331 -19.62 -24.00 13.76
C ASN A 331 -20.07 -25.37 13.20
N LYS A 332 -21.02 -26.06 13.84
CA LYS A 332 -21.49 -27.39 13.38
C LYS A 332 -22.43 -27.31 12.18
N VAL A 333 -23.18 -26.22 12.10
CA VAL A 333 -24.11 -25.88 11.02
C VAL A 333 -23.89 -24.44 10.60
N PHE A 334 -24.31 -24.08 9.39
CA PHE A 334 -24.00 -22.76 8.82
C PHE A 334 -24.68 -21.63 9.61
N GLU A 335 -25.82 -21.86 10.24
CA GLU A 335 -26.52 -20.88 11.11
C GLU A 335 -25.73 -20.52 12.37
N ASN A 336 -24.83 -21.41 12.81
CA ASN A 336 -24.01 -21.26 14.02
C ASN A 336 -22.53 -20.94 13.70
N ARG A 337 -22.23 -20.35 12.55
CA ARG A 337 -20.87 -19.88 12.22
C ARG A 337 -20.41 -18.77 13.15
N SER A 338 -19.15 -18.80 13.58
CA SER A 338 -18.53 -17.70 14.31
C SER A 338 -17.83 -16.76 13.35
N SER A 339 -17.75 -15.47 13.66
CA SER A 339 -16.77 -14.59 12.99
C SER A 339 -15.35 -15.03 13.42
N GLY A 340 -14.39 -15.02 12.50
CA GLY A 340 -13.03 -15.48 12.77
C GLY A 340 -11.97 -14.85 11.87
N ALA A 341 -10.83 -15.52 11.69
CA ALA A 341 -9.73 -14.99 10.88
C ALA A 341 -10.11 -14.82 9.40
N TYR A 342 -10.90 -15.75 8.85
CA TYR A 342 -11.36 -15.74 7.46
C TYR A 342 -12.64 -14.94 7.29
N ILE A 343 -13.67 -15.33 8.04
CA ILE A 343 -15.02 -14.84 7.78
C ILE A 343 -15.35 -13.61 8.63
N PHE A 344 -16.12 -12.71 8.04
CA PHE A 344 -16.77 -11.62 8.73
C PHE A 344 -18.24 -11.99 8.88
N ARG A 345 -18.67 -12.21 10.11
CA ARG A 345 -20.08 -12.47 10.43
C ARG A 345 -20.51 -11.58 11.60
N PRO A 346 -21.15 -10.44 11.34
CA PRO A 346 -21.79 -9.67 12.39
C PRO A 346 -22.82 -10.53 13.15
N LYS A 347 -22.83 -10.43 14.48
CA LYS A 347 -23.83 -11.09 15.33
C LYS A 347 -25.24 -10.59 15.06
N THR A 348 -25.37 -9.31 14.71
CA THR A 348 -26.61 -8.70 14.24
C THR A 348 -26.32 -7.80 13.04
N PRO A 349 -27.30 -7.53 12.17
CA PRO A 349 -27.12 -6.58 11.06
C PRO A 349 -26.86 -5.14 11.49
N THR A 350 -27.11 -4.82 12.76
CA THR A 350 -26.99 -3.46 13.29
C THR A 350 -25.56 -3.21 13.75
N ILE A 351 -24.99 -2.09 13.26
CA ILE A 351 -23.70 -1.60 13.73
C ILE A 351 -23.85 -0.82 15.04
N HIS A 352 -22.83 -0.86 15.89
CA HIS A 352 -22.79 -0.12 17.14
C HIS A 352 -21.91 1.13 17.03
N ASN A 353 -22.44 2.28 17.45
CA ASN A 353 -21.64 3.50 17.58
C ASN A 353 -20.66 3.36 18.73
N LEU A 354 -19.43 3.85 18.56
CA LEU A 354 -18.51 4.00 19.68
C LEU A 354 -18.92 5.22 20.53
N VAL A 355 -18.93 5.04 21.86
CA VAL A 355 -19.20 6.15 22.79
C VAL A 355 -18.05 7.14 22.72
N ASN A 356 -18.33 8.32 22.17
CA ASN A 356 -17.36 9.39 22.03
C ASN A 356 -17.33 10.26 23.28
N GLN A 357 -16.16 10.38 23.92
CA GLN A 357 -15.93 11.22 25.11
C GLN A 357 -15.88 12.73 24.78
N LYS A 358 -15.98 13.11 23.50
CA LYS A 358 -15.88 14.48 22.96
C LYS A 358 -14.61 15.21 23.40
N GLN A 359 -13.54 14.45 23.61
CA GLN A 359 -12.25 14.99 24.03
C GLN A 359 -11.39 15.23 22.79
N TYR A 360 -11.05 16.49 22.54
CA TYR A 360 -10.12 16.84 21.48
C TYR A 360 -9.30 18.09 21.82
N SER A 361 -8.16 18.23 21.16
CA SER A 361 -7.34 19.45 21.16
C SER A 361 -6.95 19.82 19.74
N ILE A 362 -6.76 21.12 19.51
CA ILE A 362 -6.31 21.65 18.22
C ILE A 362 -4.88 22.15 18.36
N VAL A 363 -4.03 21.76 17.43
CA VAL A 363 -2.66 22.26 17.28
C VAL A 363 -2.58 22.98 15.95
N LYS A 364 -2.25 24.27 15.94
CA LYS A 364 -2.03 25.03 14.72
C LYS A 364 -0.57 25.45 14.61
N GLY A 365 -0.06 25.45 13.39
CA GLY A 365 1.22 26.05 13.06
C GLY A 365 1.37 26.26 11.57
N PRO A 366 2.52 26.81 11.14
CA PRO A 366 2.70 27.29 9.77
C PRO A 366 2.74 26.17 8.72
N LEU A 367 3.03 24.93 9.12
CA LEU A 367 3.20 23.78 8.22
C LEU A 367 2.07 22.77 8.33
N VAL A 368 1.49 22.61 9.51
CA VAL A 368 0.42 21.65 9.77
C VAL A 368 -0.53 22.18 10.83
N GLU A 369 -1.81 21.91 10.61
CA GLU A 369 -2.86 22.02 11.60
C GLU A 369 -3.43 20.63 11.90
N GLU A 370 -3.66 20.31 13.18
CA GLU A 370 -4.09 19.00 13.64
C GLU A 370 -5.26 19.10 14.64
N ILE A 371 -6.23 18.21 14.52
CA ILE A 371 -7.19 17.87 15.57
C ILE A 371 -6.75 16.54 16.18
N HIS A 372 -6.37 16.53 17.45
CA HIS A 372 -6.11 15.31 18.22
C HIS A 372 -7.39 14.93 18.92
N GLN A 373 -8.02 13.84 18.51
CA GLN A 373 -9.33 13.41 18.97
C GLN A 373 -9.22 12.09 19.74
N LYS A 374 -9.69 12.08 20.98
CA LYS A 374 -9.86 10.86 21.77
C LYS A 374 -11.34 10.47 21.75
N ILE A 375 -11.64 9.37 21.05
CA ILE A 375 -12.99 8.82 20.98
C ILE A 375 -13.31 8.14 22.31
N ASN A 376 -12.45 7.21 22.74
CA ASN A 376 -12.53 6.53 24.03
C ASN A 376 -11.11 6.08 24.48
N ASP A 377 -11.02 5.20 25.48
CA ASP A 377 -9.72 4.79 26.04
C ASP A 377 -8.87 3.90 25.13
N TRP A 378 -9.43 3.38 24.03
CA TRP A 378 -8.76 2.45 23.10
C TRP A 378 -8.97 2.83 21.63
N VAL A 379 -9.59 3.98 21.34
CA VAL A 379 -9.71 4.55 19.99
C VAL A 379 -9.42 6.05 20.03
N SER A 380 -8.47 6.46 19.20
CA SER A 380 -8.15 7.87 18.98
C SER A 380 -7.79 8.11 17.51
N GLN A 381 -7.80 9.37 17.12
CA GLN A 381 -7.44 9.79 15.77
C GLN A 381 -6.75 11.15 15.80
N VAL A 382 -5.84 11.35 14.85
CA VAL A 382 -5.32 12.68 14.51
C VAL A 382 -5.77 13.01 13.09
N VAL A 383 -6.51 14.11 12.93
CA VAL A 383 -6.88 14.65 11.61
C VAL A 383 -5.92 15.78 11.28
N ARG A 384 -5.22 15.68 10.14
CA ARG A 384 -4.19 16.63 9.74
C ARG A 384 -4.48 17.25 8.39
N VAL A 385 -4.13 18.52 8.28
CA VAL A 385 -4.07 19.27 7.03
C VAL A 385 -2.72 19.96 6.98
N TYR A 386 -1.96 19.62 5.94
CA TYR A 386 -0.64 20.17 5.69
C TYR A 386 -0.74 21.36 4.73
N THR A 387 0.07 22.39 4.95
CA THR A 387 0.08 23.58 4.10
C THR A 387 0.41 23.21 2.65
N GLY A 388 -0.42 23.65 1.71
CA GLY A 388 -0.23 23.38 0.28
C GLY A 388 -0.60 21.95 -0.17
N GLU A 389 -1.30 21.18 0.66
CA GLU A 389 -1.84 19.86 0.33
C GLU A 389 -3.38 19.88 0.35
N GLU A 390 -4.04 19.36 -0.68
CA GLU A 390 -5.52 19.20 -0.74
C GLU A 390 -5.99 17.82 -0.28
N ARG A 391 -5.13 17.02 0.35
CA ARG A 391 -5.60 15.81 1.04
C ARG A 391 -5.85 16.15 2.50
N ILE A 392 -6.81 15.46 3.09
CA ILE A 392 -6.97 15.42 4.54
C ILE A 392 -6.41 14.08 5.01
N GLU A 393 -5.52 14.09 5.99
CA GLU A 393 -4.93 12.89 6.56
C GLU A 393 -5.69 12.49 7.83
N PHE A 394 -6.27 11.30 7.84
CA PHE A 394 -6.91 10.70 9.00
C PHE A 394 -6.02 9.58 9.52
N GLU A 395 -5.26 9.85 10.58
CA GLU A 395 -4.42 8.85 11.22
C GLU A 395 -5.12 8.29 12.46
N TRP A 396 -5.54 7.04 12.38
CA TRP A 396 -6.29 6.35 13.42
C TRP A 396 -5.37 5.47 14.27
N LEU A 397 -5.74 5.28 15.54
CA LEU A 397 -5.10 4.35 16.47
C LEU A 397 -6.20 3.57 17.20
N VAL A 398 -6.20 2.25 17.04
CA VAL A 398 -7.22 1.34 17.56
C VAL A 398 -6.55 0.23 18.38
N GLY A 399 -6.93 0.14 19.64
CA GLY A 399 -6.52 -0.88 20.59
C GLY A 399 -5.91 -0.31 21.86
N PRO A 400 -5.78 -1.11 22.93
CA PRO A 400 -6.18 -2.53 23.02
C PRO A 400 -7.70 -2.71 23.01
N ILE A 401 -8.24 -3.47 22.06
CA ILE A 401 -9.70 -3.70 21.99
C ILE A 401 -10.12 -4.51 23.21
N PRO A 402 -11.07 -4.03 24.04
CA PRO A 402 -11.46 -4.71 25.27
C PRO A 402 -12.23 -6.00 24.99
N VAL A 403 -11.94 -7.04 25.77
CA VAL A 403 -12.55 -8.37 25.67
C VAL A 403 -13.06 -8.90 27.01
N ASP A 404 -12.97 -8.10 28.08
CA ASP A 404 -13.43 -8.50 29.42
C ASP A 404 -14.97 -8.69 29.47
N ASP A 405 -15.68 -8.04 28.55
CA ASP A 405 -17.10 -8.23 28.28
C ASP A 405 -17.42 -9.52 27.50
N LYS A 406 -16.39 -10.27 27.09
CA LYS A 406 -16.48 -11.48 26.27
C LYS A 406 -17.16 -11.25 24.92
N ILE A 407 -17.02 -10.05 24.35
CA ILE A 407 -17.57 -9.71 23.04
C ILE A 407 -16.42 -9.45 22.06
N GLY A 408 -16.35 -10.25 20.99
CA GLY A 408 -15.48 -9.97 19.85
C GLY A 408 -15.95 -8.72 19.09
N LYS A 409 -15.01 -7.84 18.70
CA LYS A 409 -15.32 -6.54 18.08
C LYS A 409 -14.52 -6.33 16.81
N GLU A 410 -15.21 -5.79 15.80
CA GLU A 410 -14.67 -5.47 14.49
C GLU A 410 -14.87 -3.99 14.22
N ILE A 411 -13.78 -3.22 14.31
CA ILE A 411 -13.80 -1.75 14.38
C ILE A 411 -13.74 -1.17 12.98
N VAL A 412 -14.62 -0.21 12.69
CA VAL A 412 -14.71 0.43 11.39
C VAL A 412 -14.69 1.96 11.51
N THR A 413 -14.18 2.61 10.49
CA THR A 413 -14.38 4.04 10.25
C THR A 413 -15.36 4.23 9.10
N ARG A 414 -16.25 5.21 9.22
CA ARG A 414 -17.27 5.53 8.22
C ARG A 414 -17.20 6.99 7.83
N TYR A 415 -17.12 7.24 6.53
CA TYR A 415 -17.18 8.55 5.89
C TYR A 415 -18.57 8.71 5.26
N SER A 416 -19.43 9.52 5.89
CA SER A 416 -20.81 9.75 5.44
C SER A 416 -20.88 11.09 4.73
N SER A 417 -20.91 11.06 3.40
CA SER A 417 -21.00 12.26 2.56
C SER A 417 -22.43 12.54 2.11
N ASN A 418 -22.66 13.76 1.64
CA ASN A 418 -23.92 14.14 1.01
C ASN A 418 -23.97 13.85 -0.51
N LEU A 419 -23.01 13.08 -1.05
CA LEU A 419 -23.00 12.70 -2.46
C LEU A 419 -24.10 11.69 -2.76
N ASN A 420 -24.80 11.88 -3.88
CA ASN A 420 -25.77 10.90 -4.37
C ASN A 420 -25.07 9.84 -5.21
N SER A 421 -24.61 8.77 -4.57
CA SER A 421 -23.89 7.67 -5.23
C SER A 421 -24.77 6.67 -6.01
N GLY A 422 -26.09 6.67 -5.80
CA GLY A 422 -27.01 5.72 -6.43
C GLY A 422 -26.83 4.26 -5.97
N GLY A 423 -26.20 4.04 -4.81
CA GLY A 423 -25.83 2.70 -4.32
C GLY A 423 -24.63 2.07 -5.04
N GLU A 424 -23.87 2.88 -5.79
CA GLU A 424 -22.67 2.48 -6.51
C GLU A 424 -21.41 3.01 -5.82
N PHE A 425 -20.37 2.18 -5.76
CA PHE A 425 -19.07 2.56 -5.23
C PHE A 425 -17.98 1.84 -6.02
N TYR A 426 -16.73 2.22 -5.82
CA TYR A 426 -15.63 1.73 -6.63
C TYR A 426 -14.46 1.32 -5.75
N THR A 427 -13.86 0.18 -6.04
CA THR A 427 -12.74 -0.38 -5.28
C THR A 427 -11.62 -0.76 -6.24
N ASP A 428 -10.37 -0.61 -5.80
CA ASP A 428 -9.23 -1.11 -6.58
C ASP A 428 -9.19 -2.65 -6.65
N ALA A 429 -8.56 -3.17 -7.70
CA ALA A 429 -8.15 -4.56 -7.85
C ALA A 429 -6.62 -4.63 -7.78
N ASN A 430 -6.12 -5.11 -6.63
CA ASN A 430 -4.68 -5.21 -6.34
C ASN A 430 -3.91 -3.89 -6.55
N GLY A 431 -4.55 -2.76 -6.30
CA GLY A 431 -3.97 -1.44 -6.43
C GLY A 431 -3.89 -0.90 -7.85
N ARG A 432 -4.52 -1.59 -8.82
CA ARG A 432 -4.45 -1.25 -10.25
C ARG A 432 -5.79 -0.80 -10.81
N GLU A 433 -6.55 -1.73 -11.38
CA GLU A 433 -7.82 -1.47 -12.05
C GLU A 433 -8.90 -1.07 -11.05
N THR A 434 -9.87 -0.29 -11.49
CA THR A 434 -11.00 0.13 -10.66
C THR A 434 -12.23 -0.69 -11.02
N LEU A 435 -12.74 -1.45 -10.06
CA LEU A 435 -13.97 -2.22 -10.22
C LEU A 435 -15.17 -1.46 -9.65
N LYS A 436 -16.21 -1.36 -10.47
CA LYS A 436 -17.52 -0.83 -10.05
C LYS A 436 -18.25 -1.88 -9.22
N ARG A 437 -18.70 -1.49 -8.03
CA ARG A 437 -19.47 -2.28 -7.09
C ARG A 437 -20.86 -1.68 -6.92
N LYS A 438 -21.82 -2.55 -6.62
CA LYS A 438 -23.20 -2.15 -6.31
C LYS A 438 -23.70 -3.00 -5.15
N LYS A 439 -24.28 -2.36 -4.15
CA LYS A 439 -24.86 -3.03 -2.98
C LYS A 439 -25.88 -4.08 -3.43
N ASP A 440 -25.82 -5.26 -2.81
CA ASP A 440 -26.77 -6.37 -3.00
C ASP A 440 -26.91 -6.85 -4.46
N TYR A 441 -25.84 -6.72 -5.26
CA TYR A 441 -25.86 -7.05 -6.68
C TYR A 441 -24.64 -7.86 -7.13
N ARG A 442 -24.87 -8.78 -8.07
CA ARG A 442 -23.84 -9.52 -8.81
C ARG A 442 -24.19 -9.54 -10.30
N PRO A 443 -23.22 -9.32 -11.20
CA PRO A 443 -23.50 -9.22 -12.63
C PRO A 443 -23.90 -10.55 -13.27
N THR A 444 -23.41 -11.66 -12.74
CA THR A 444 -23.49 -12.98 -13.40
C THR A 444 -24.50 -13.94 -12.77
N TRP A 445 -25.10 -13.62 -11.62
CA TRP A 445 -26.18 -14.43 -11.02
C TRP A 445 -27.13 -13.59 -10.17
N LYS A 446 -28.33 -14.13 -9.91
CA LYS A 446 -29.29 -13.53 -8.98
C LYS A 446 -28.82 -13.77 -7.55
N LEU A 447 -28.43 -12.70 -6.86
CA LEU A 447 -27.91 -12.75 -5.50
C LEU A 447 -29.02 -12.95 -4.46
N GLU A 448 -28.77 -13.85 -3.50
CA GLU A 448 -29.52 -14.00 -2.25
C GLU A 448 -28.51 -13.85 -1.09
N LEU A 449 -28.75 -12.90 -0.18
CA LEU A 449 -27.83 -12.59 0.92
C LEU A 449 -28.48 -12.87 2.27
N HIS A 450 -27.85 -13.75 3.05
CA HIS A 450 -28.16 -13.93 4.47
C HIS A 450 -27.33 -13.00 5.37
N GLU A 451 -26.20 -12.50 4.85
CA GLU A 451 -25.29 -11.57 5.55
C GLU A 451 -25.14 -10.28 4.73
N PRO A 452 -26.06 -9.30 4.87
CA PRO A 452 -26.10 -8.11 4.01
C PRO A 452 -24.89 -7.18 4.20
N ALA A 453 -24.28 -7.13 5.38
CA ALA A 453 -23.04 -6.38 5.57
C ALA A 453 -21.87 -7.14 4.93
N ALA A 454 -21.60 -8.36 5.39
CA ALA A 454 -20.42 -9.12 4.97
C ALA A 454 -20.39 -9.44 3.47
N GLY A 455 -21.56 -9.69 2.86
CA GLY A 455 -21.69 -9.94 1.42
C GLY A 455 -21.46 -8.73 0.53
N ASN A 456 -21.29 -7.53 1.10
CA ASN A 456 -20.98 -6.30 0.38
C ASN A 456 -19.60 -5.73 0.71
N TYR A 457 -18.79 -6.42 1.51
CA TYR A 457 -17.39 -6.06 1.74
C TYR A 457 -16.50 -6.53 0.59
N TYR A 458 -15.54 -5.69 0.22
CA TYR A 458 -14.55 -5.94 -0.83
C TYR A 458 -13.14 -5.61 -0.31
N PRO A 459 -12.09 -6.22 -0.90
CA PRO A 459 -10.73 -5.88 -0.54
C PRO A 459 -10.38 -4.51 -1.11
N ILE A 460 -9.87 -3.63 -0.25
CA ILE A 460 -9.36 -2.31 -0.61
C ILE A 460 -7.86 -2.35 -0.39
N THR A 461 -7.06 -2.35 -1.46
CA THR A 461 -5.61 -2.45 -1.35
C THR A 461 -4.87 -1.15 -1.65
N SER A 462 -5.57 -0.17 -2.22
CA SER A 462 -5.08 1.19 -2.42
C SER A 462 -6.15 2.29 -2.33
N LYS A 463 -7.39 2.05 -2.80
CA LYS A 463 -8.45 3.07 -2.81
C LYS A 463 -9.88 2.55 -2.88
N ILE A 464 -10.78 3.29 -2.25
CA ILE A 464 -12.24 3.17 -2.39
C ILE A 464 -12.84 4.56 -2.63
N PHE A 465 -13.83 4.69 -3.51
CA PHE A 465 -14.44 6.00 -3.79
C PHE A 465 -15.92 5.97 -4.19
N LEU A 466 -16.55 7.14 -4.07
CA LEU A 466 -17.89 7.45 -4.55
C LEU A 466 -17.83 8.49 -5.66
N LYS A 467 -18.74 8.37 -6.63
CA LYS A 467 -19.05 9.42 -7.62
C LYS A 467 -20.49 9.85 -7.42
N ASP A 468 -20.74 11.15 -7.47
CA ASP A 468 -22.11 11.65 -7.53
C ASP A 468 -22.70 11.37 -8.92
N GLN A 469 -23.96 10.94 -8.97
CA GLN A 469 -24.64 10.55 -10.21
C GLN A 469 -25.10 11.77 -11.04
N GLU A 470 -25.25 12.93 -10.42
CA GLU A 470 -25.80 14.14 -11.04
C GLU A 470 -24.78 15.27 -11.12
N LYS A 471 -23.88 15.35 -10.14
CA LYS A 471 -22.84 16.38 -10.04
C LYS A 471 -21.48 15.80 -10.41
N PRO A 472 -20.57 16.59 -11.01
CA PRO A 472 -19.19 16.16 -11.24
C PRO A 472 -18.39 16.23 -9.93
N LEU A 473 -18.77 15.43 -8.93
CA LEU A 473 -18.15 15.37 -7.60
C LEU A 473 -17.71 13.95 -7.31
N LYS A 474 -16.55 13.81 -6.67
CA LYS A 474 -15.97 12.53 -6.26
C LYS A 474 -15.38 12.64 -4.87
N LEU A 475 -15.54 11.58 -4.07
CA LEU A 475 -14.89 11.41 -2.76
C LEU A 475 -14.11 10.10 -2.76
N THR A 476 -12.79 10.19 -2.58
CA THR A 476 -11.86 9.06 -2.58
C THR A 476 -11.19 8.93 -1.22
N ILE A 477 -11.16 7.71 -0.70
CA ILE A 477 -10.38 7.31 0.46
C ILE A 477 -9.24 6.41 -0.02
N LEU A 478 -8.00 6.81 0.24
CA LEU A 478 -6.78 6.04 -0.04
C LEU A 478 -6.27 5.45 1.27
N ASN A 479 -5.91 4.18 1.29
CA ASN A 479 -5.46 3.45 2.48
C ASN A 479 -3.98 3.04 2.40
N ASP A 480 -3.33 2.94 3.57
CA ASP A 480 -1.90 2.61 3.69
C ASP A 480 -1.59 1.10 3.76
N ARG A 481 -2.62 0.26 3.78
CA ARG A 481 -2.54 -1.21 3.88
C ARG A 481 -3.83 -1.84 3.40
N ALA A 482 -3.79 -3.13 3.03
CA ALA A 482 -5.02 -3.86 2.69
C ALA A 482 -6.06 -3.81 3.83
N GLN A 483 -7.32 -3.55 3.47
CA GLN A 483 -8.46 -3.48 4.39
C GLN A 483 -9.72 -4.03 3.71
N GLY A 484 -10.72 -4.42 4.49
CA GLY A 484 -12.08 -4.62 4.00
C GLY A 484 -12.85 -3.30 3.98
N GLY A 485 -13.55 -3.01 2.89
CA GLY A 485 -14.36 -1.79 2.77
C GLY A 485 -15.61 -1.98 1.92
N THR A 486 -16.55 -1.05 2.06
CA THR A 486 -17.88 -1.12 1.43
C THR A 486 -18.58 0.24 1.37
N SER A 487 -19.73 0.26 0.70
CA SER A 487 -20.77 1.29 0.80
C SER A 487 -22.10 0.61 1.08
N LEU A 488 -22.54 0.62 2.34
CA LEU A 488 -23.83 0.03 2.73
C LEU A 488 -24.99 1.00 2.57
N GLU A 489 -24.74 2.30 2.51
CA GLU A 489 -25.78 3.31 2.34
C GLU A 489 -25.32 4.37 1.33
N ASN A 490 -26.29 5.02 0.68
CA ASN A 490 -26.00 6.04 -0.32
C ASN A 490 -25.12 7.16 0.27
N GLY A 491 -24.04 7.51 -0.44
CA GLY A 491 -23.13 8.57 0.00
C GLY A 491 -22.16 8.14 1.11
N GLN A 492 -22.17 6.89 1.56
CA GLN A 492 -21.31 6.41 2.65
C GLN A 492 -20.21 5.47 2.16
N LEU A 493 -19.01 5.62 2.72
CA LEU A 493 -17.92 4.64 2.62
C LEU A 493 -17.54 4.17 4.02
N GLU A 494 -17.30 2.88 4.16
CA GLU A 494 -16.86 2.25 5.42
C GLU A 494 -15.61 1.41 5.17
N LEU A 495 -14.63 1.50 6.06
CA LEU A 495 -13.43 0.66 6.05
C LEU A 495 -13.21 0.05 7.44
N MET A 496 -12.97 -1.25 7.48
CA MET A 496 -12.65 -1.98 8.71
C MET A 496 -11.16 -1.85 9.04
N LEU A 497 -10.87 -1.38 10.24
CA LEU A 497 -9.53 -0.98 10.69
C LEU A 497 -8.82 -2.07 11.47
N HIS A 498 -9.55 -2.74 12.37
CA HIS A 498 -9.00 -3.75 13.27
C HIS A 498 -10.08 -4.71 13.76
N ARG A 499 -9.70 -5.95 14.09
CA ARG A 499 -10.60 -7.01 14.53
C ARG A 499 -9.96 -7.76 15.69
N ARG A 500 -10.74 -8.01 16.74
CA ARG A 500 -10.33 -8.88 17.84
C ARG A 500 -11.49 -9.79 18.23
N LEU A 501 -11.34 -11.08 17.94
CA LEU A 501 -12.39 -12.09 18.02
C LEU A 501 -12.02 -13.17 19.03
N LEU A 502 -13.02 -13.78 19.65
CA LEU A 502 -12.86 -14.72 20.77
C LEU A 502 -13.18 -16.17 20.40
N LYS A 503 -13.54 -16.41 19.13
CA LYS A 503 -13.85 -17.71 18.55
C LYS A 503 -13.09 -17.92 17.26
N ASP A 504 -12.78 -19.17 16.98
CA ASP A 504 -12.34 -19.65 15.66
C ASP A 504 -13.55 -19.83 14.75
N ASP A 505 -13.39 -19.62 13.45
CA ASP A 505 -14.45 -19.79 12.44
C ASP A 505 -14.52 -21.21 11.84
N ALA A 506 -13.64 -22.12 12.27
CA ALA A 506 -13.56 -23.52 11.89
C ALA A 506 -13.29 -23.77 10.39
N PHE A 507 -12.51 -22.89 9.76
CA PHE A 507 -12.02 -23.07 8.38
C PHE A 507 -10.54 -23.52 8.28
N GLY A 508 -9.94 -23.96 9.39
CA GLY A 508 -8.66 -24.69 9.40
C GLY A 508 -7.58 -24.12 10.32
N VAL A 509 -7.68 -22.86 10.73
CA VAL A 509 -6.68 -22.21 11.60
C VAL A 509 -6.70 -22.75 13.02
N ASP A 510 -7.89 -23.07 13.54
CA ASP A 510 -8.09 -23.62 14.90
C ASP A 510 -7.52 -22.67 15.98
N GLU A 511 -7.65 -21.36 15.76
CA GLU A 511 -7.29 -20.29 16.69
C GLU A 511 -8.19 -19.07 16.47
N ALA A 512 -8.65 -18.45 17.56
CA ALA A 512 -9.34 -17.17 17.47
C ALA A 512 -8.38 -16.05 17.06
N LEU A 513 -8.85 -15.10 16.26
CA LEU A 513 -8.09 -13.88 15.92
C LEU A 513 -8.02 -12.93 17.13
N ASN A 514 -7.15 -13.24 18.09
CA ASN A 514 -7.04 -12.56 19.38
C ASN A 514 -5.60 -12.07 19.65
N GLU A 515 -5.10 -11.19 18.79
CA GLU A 515 -3.70 -10.74 18.82
C GLU A 515 -3.36 -9.96 20.11
N VAL A 516 -2.21 -10.29 20.71
CA VAL A 516 -1.70 -9.70 21.95
C VAL A 516 -0.22 -9.35 21.77
N ALA A 517 0.20 -8.19 22.25
CA ALA A 517 1.59 -7.77 22.36
C ALA A 517 1.80 -7.05 23.68
N PHE A 518 2.97 -7.20 24.31
CA PHE A 518 3.30 -6.55 25.59
C PHE A 518 2.25 -6.79 26.70
N GLY A 519 1.65 -7.98 26.73
CA GLY A 519 0.62 -8.35 27.70
C GLY A 519 -0.75 -7.65 27.52
N LYS A 520 -0.97 -6.96 26.41
CA LYS A 520 -2.22 -6.26 26.06
C LYS A 520 -2.71 -6.67 24.67
N GLY A 521 -3.99 -6.48 24.39
CA GLY A 521 -4.50 -6.62 23.02
C GLY A 521 -3.72 -5.71 22.07
N LEU A 522 -3.41 -6.20 20.86
CA LEU A 522 -2.59 -5.49 19.90
C LEU A 522 -3.19 -4.12 19.53
N VAL A 523 -2.34 -3.08 19.56
CA VAL A 523 -2.68 -1.72 19.13
C VAL A 523 -2.25 -1.51 17.69
N VAL A 524 -3.13 -0.95 16.88
CA VAL A 524 -2.91 -0.75 15.44
C VAL A 524 -3.06 0.73 15.13
N ARG A 525 -2.04 1.31 14.49
CA ARG A 525 -2.07 2.67 13.96
C ARG A 525 -1.98 2.63 12.44
N GLY A 526 -2.75 3.46 11.75
CA GLY A 526 -2.72 3.56 10.30
C GLY A 526 -3.32 4.85 9.77
N VAL A 527 -3.25 5.03 8.45
CA VAL A 527 -3.54 6.31 7.78
C VAL A 527 -4.51 6.10 6.64
N HIS A 528 -5.51 6.98 6.55
CA HIS A 528 -6.27 7.23 5.34
C HIS A 528 -5.97 8.64 4.81
N TYR A 529 -5.76 8.76 3.50
CA TYR A 529 -5.83 10.05 2.82
C TYR A 529 -7.21 10.20 2.20
N VAL A 530 -7.87 11.33 2.48
CA VAL A 530 -9.16 11.68 1.92
C VAL A 530 -8.96 12.78 0.89
N LEU A 531 -9.37 12.52 -0.34
CA LEU A 531 -9.38 13.48 -1.44
C LEU A 531 -10.81 13.60 -1.95
N GLY A 532 -11.30 14.83 -2.10
CA GLY A 532 -12.62 15.06 -2.66
C GLY A 532 -12.67 16.38 -3.43
N GLY A 533 -13.69 16.53 -4.27
CA GLY A 533 -13.94 17.77 -4.99
C GLY A 533 -14.49 17.55 -6.39
N SER A 534 -14.40 18.61 -7.19
CA SER A 534 -14.91 18.66 -8.56
C SER A 534 -14.08 17.84 -9.55
N THR A 535 -14.75 17.01 -10.35
CA THR A 535 -14.15 16.25 -11.47
C THR A 535 -14.31 16.95 -12.82
N LYS A 536 -14.65 18.26 -12.85
CA LYS A 536 -14.75 19.02 -14.11
C LYS A 536 -13.43 19.07 -14.88
N ASN A 537 -12.30 19.12 -14.17
CA ASN A 537 -10.98 18.89 -14.75
C ASN A 537 -10.52 17.47 -14.39
N LEU A 538 -10.94 16.51 -15.21
CA LEU A 538 -10.73 15.09 -14.95
C LEU A 538 -9.23 14.72 -14.92
N ASP A 539 -8.42 15.29 -15.82
CA ASP A 539 -6.97 15.02 -15.87
C ASP A 539 -6.27 15.43 -14.57
N ALA A 540 -6.55 16.64 -14.07
CA ALA A 540 -5.92 17.13 -12.84
C ALA A 540 -6.34 16.31 -11.61
N PHE A 541 -7.63 15.96 -11.49
CA PHE A 541 -8.12 15.15 -10.38
C PHE A 541 -7.53 13.74 -10.42
N ALA A 542 -7.56 13.08 -11.58
CA ALA A 542 -7.05 11.73 -11.75
C ALA A 542 -5.54 11.68 -11.50
N LEU A 543 -4.77 12.65 -11.98
CA LEU A 543 -3.33 12.76 -11.72
C LEU A 543 -3.05 12.87 -10.22
N ARG A 544 -3.75 13.78 -9.53
CA ARG A 544 -3.57 13.94 -8.08
C ARG A 544 -3.88 12.66 -7.30
N GLU A 545 -4.96 11.98 -7.64
CA GLU A 545 -5.32 10.71 -7.00
C GLU A 545 -4.26 9.64 -7.22
N LYS A 546 -3.73 9.51 -8.44
CA LYS A 546 -2.65 8.56 -8.77
C LYS A 546 -1.37 8.90 -8.03
N GLU A 547 -1.00 10.17 -7.95
CA GLU A 547 0.19 10.62 -7.23
C GLU A 547 0.10 10.32 -5.74
N LEU A 548 -1.05 10.58 -5.10
CA LEU A 548 -1.25 10.24 -3.69
C LEU A 548 -1.25 8.72 -3.46
N THR A 549 -1.84 7.94 -4.38
CA THR A 549 -1.83 6.47 -4.31
C THR A 549 -0.40 5.93 -4.38
N LEU A 550 0.39 6.42 -5.34
CA LEU A 550 1.80 6.05 -5.48
C LEU A 550 2.64 6.49 -4.27
N GLN A 551 2.39 7.68 -3.73
CA GLN A 551 3.08 8.17 -2.52
C GLN A 551 2.77 7.33 -1.28
N LEU A 552 1.56 6.77 -1.15
CA LEU A 552 1.25 5.84 -0.05
C LEU A 552 1.95 4.49 -0.22
N ALA A 553 2.03 3.97 -1.45
CA ALA A 553 2.67 2.70 -1.76
C ALA A 553 4.21 2.76 -1.70
N LEU A 554 4.79 3.89 -2.14
CA LEU A 554 6.23 4.13 -2.23
C LEU A 554 6.58 5.47 -1.56
N ARG A 555 6.53 5.48 -0.23
CA ARG A 555 6.80 6.66 0.58
C ARG A 555 8.28 7.05 0.49
N PRO A 556 8.62 8.35 0.44
CA PRO A 556 9.99 8.81 0.58
C PRO A 556 10.65 8.23 1.84
N SER A 557 11.84 7.67 1.68
CA SER A 557 12.60 7.03 2.75
C SER A 557 13.51 8.02 3.44
N ILE A 558 13.56 7.97 4.76
CA ILE A 558 14.29 8.94 5.58
C ILE A 558 15.51 8.26 6.21
N TYR A 559 16.68 8.83 5.93
CA TYR A 559 17.96 8.38 6.42
C TYR A 559 18.61 9.47 7.26
N VAL A 560 19.19 9.10 8.39
CA VAL A 560 19.75 10.01 9.40
C VAL A 560 21.21 9.66 9.66
N THR A 561 22.06 10.69 9.70
CA THR A 561 23.45 10.59 10.14
C THR A 561 23.66 11.54 11.31
N PRO A 562 23.88 11.03 12.54
CA PRO A 562 24.16 11.86 13.71
C PRO A 562 25.43 12.72 13.55
N SER A 563 25.41 13.96 14.05
CA SER A 563 26.58 14.84 13.95
C SER A 563 27.77 14.40 14.80
N THR A 564 27.56 13.46 15.74
CA THR A 564 28.63 12.81 16.51
C THR A 564 29.58 12.00 15.62
N GLN A 565 29.14 11.61 14.41
CA GLN A 565 29.97 10.92 13.42
C GLN A 565 30.59 11.88 12.40
N VAL A 566 29.80 12.84 11.89
CA VAL A 566 30.26 13.81 10.89
C VAL A 566 29.59 15.16 11.13
N ASN A 567 30.37 16.24 11.28
CA ASN A 567 29.81 17.59 11.34
C ASN A 567 29.31 18.06 9.96
N GLY A 568 28.39 19.04 9.93
CA GLY A 568 27.73 19.45 8.69
C GLY A 568 28.66 19.98 7.59
N GLU A 569 29.79 20.57 7.93
CA GLU A 569 30.78 21.07 6.97
C GLU A 569 31.56 19.91 6.32
N ASN A 570 31.99 18.93 7.12
CA ASN A 570 32.67 17.75 6.62
C ASN A 570 31.75 16.94 5.69
N TRP A 571 30.45 16.84 6.02
CA TRP A 571 29.45 16.24 5.12
C TRP A 571 29.36 17.00 3.79
N LYS A 572 29.21 18.34 3.82
CA LYS A 572 29.13 19.17 2.60
C LYS A 572 30.37 19.03 1.72
N ASN A 573 31.55 18.82 2.30
CA ASN A 573 32.80 18.66 1.54
C ASN A 573 32.93 17.29 0.88
N ASN A 574 32.38 16.24 1.48
CA ASN A 574 32.56 14.86 1.01
C ASN A 574 31.36 14.29 0.24
N HIS A 575 30.19 14.87 0.41
CA HIS A 575 28.94 14.38 -0.17
C HIS A 575 28.27 15.43 -1.07
N VAL A 576 27.61 14.94 -2.13
CA VAL A 576 26.72 15.71 -2.99
C VAL A 576 25.36 15.80 -2.31
N SER A 577 24.86 17.01 -2.07
CA SER A 577 23.61 17.23 -1.31
C SER A 577 22.33 16.78 -2.04
N LYS A 578 22.36 16.66 -3.37
CA LYS A 578 21.23 16.26 -4.21
C LYS A 578 21.69 15.46 -5.42
N ARG A 579 21.03 14.34 -5.72
CA ARG A 579 21.16 13.62 -7.00
C ARG A 579 19.80 13.14 -7.46
N SER A 580 19.58 13.19 -8.77
CA SER A 580 18.41 12.60 -9.45
C SER A 580 18.83 11.27 -10.06
N GLY A 581 17.99 10.23 -9.97
CA GLY A 581 18.22 8.97 -10.69
C GLY A 581 17.92 9.09 -12.18
N PHE A 582 17.14 10.11 -12.57
CA PHE A 582 16.83 10.41 -13.96
C PHE A 582 17.62 11.59 -14.51
N ALA A 583 17.99 11.49 -15.78
CA ALA A 583 18.50 12.58 -16.61
C ALA A 583 17.38 13.29 -17.42
N LYS A 584 16.22 12.62 -17.61
CA LYS A 584 15.04 13.15 -18.31
C LYS A 584 13.77 12.83 -17.50
N GLU A 585 12.80 13.74 -17.51
CA GLU A 585 11.52 13.50 -16.84
C GLU A 585 10.65 12.51 -17.63
N LEU A 586 9.92 11.67 -16.89
CA LEU A 586 8.91 10.81 -17.50
C LEU A 586 7.57 11.56 -17.61
N PRO A 587 6.77 11.28 -18.66
CA PRO A 587 5.40 11.75 -18.75
C PRO A 587 4.58 11.35 -17.50
N PRO A 588 3.59 12.17 -17.07
CA PRO A 588 2.84 11.91 -15.84
C PRO A 588 2.06 10.58 -15.81
N ASN A 589 1.80 9.99 -16.97
CA ASN A 589 1.15 8.70 -17.14
C ASN A 589 2.10 7.49 -17.14
N VAL A 590 3.42 7.69 -17.07
CA VAL A 590 4.43 6.60 -17.01
C VAL A 590 5.08 6.54 -15.63
N HIS A 591 5.32 5.32 -15.13
CA HIS A 591 6.04 5.06 -13.90
C HIS A 591 7.04 3.89 -14.06
N VAL A 592 8.19 3.98 -13.39
CA VAL A 592 9.13 2.86 -13.22
C VAL A 592 8.61 2.00 -12.07
N LEU A 593 7.89 0.94 -12.41
CA LEU A 593 7.37 -0.05 -11.46
C LEU A 593 8.51 -0.90 -10.85
N THR A 594 9.59 -1.14 -11.59
CA THR A 594 10.74 -1.89 -11.08
C THR A 594 12.02 -1.40 -11.73
N LEU A 595 13.04 -1.15 -10.90
CA LEU A 595 14.43 -1.00 -11.31
C LEU A 595 15.28 -1.83 -10.36
N GLU A 596 15.85 -2.93 -10.82
CA GLU A 596 16.58 -3.84 -9.93
C GLU A 596 17.81 -4.51 -10.57
N PRO A 597 18.83 -4.86 -9.75
CA PRO A 597 19.95 -5.65 -10.25
C PRO A 597 19.45 -7.03 -10.66
N TRP A 598 19.92 -7.49 -11.81
CA TRP A 598 19.59 -8.79 -12.39
C TRP A 598 20.84 -9.64 -12.60
N LYS A 599 20.67 -10.80 -13.25
CA LYS A 599 21.74 -11.78 -13.47
C LYS A 599 22.84 -11.21 -14.37
N ASP A 600 24.06 -11.70 -14.20
CA ASP A 600 25.20 -11.39 -15.07
C ASP A 600 25.51 -9.89 -15.23
N GLY A 601 25.21 -9.09 -14.20
CA GLY A 601 25.43 -7.64 -14.20
C GLY A 601 24.44 -6.84 -15.04
N THR A 602 23.34 -7.45 -15.49
CA THR A 602 22.23 -6.77 -16.17
C THR A 602 21.27 -6.11 -15.17
N VAL A 603 20.35 -5.29 -15.68
CA VAL A 603 19.31 -4.61 -14.89
C VAL A 603 17.93 -5.02 -15.41
N LEU A 604 17.00 -5.31 -14.51
CA LEU A 604 15.60 -5.54 -14.84
C LEU A 604 14.83 -4.22 -14.67
N LEU A 605 14.19 -3.77 -15.75
CA LEU A 605 13.36 -2.57 -15.80
C LEU A 605 11.91 -2.95 -16.11
N ARG A 606 10.96 -2.44 -15.32
CA ARG A 606 9.54 -2.44 -15.69
C ARG A 606 9.03 -1.01 -15.77
N LEU A 607 8.39 -0.70 -16.89
CA LEU A 607 7.64 0.54 -17.08
C LEU A 607 6.16 0.21 -17.12
N GLU A 608 5.35 1.06 -16.50
CA GLU A 608 3.90 0.93 -16.53
C GLU A 608 3.22 2.23 -16.94
N HIS A 609 2.06 2.09 -17.58
CA HIS A 609 1.09 3.15 -17.74
C HIS A 609 0.10 3.12 -16.57
N ILE A 610 0.06 4.18 -15.75
CA ILE A 610 -0.66 4.16 -14.46
C ILE A 610 -2.15 4.44 -14.56
N PHE A 611 -2.63 4.93 -15.71
CA PHE A 611 -4.05 5.26 -15.94
C PHE A 611 -4.79 4.16 -16.71
N GLU A 612 -6.06 3.99 -16.35
CA GLU A 612 -7.04 3.17 -17.08
C GLU A 612 -7.58 3.94 -18.29
N VAL A 613 -8.14 3.21 -19.27
CA VAL A 613 -8.82 3.81 -20.43
C VAL A 613 -10.00 4.66 -19.94
N GLY A 614 -10.01 5.94 -20.31
CA GLY A 614 -11.08 6.88 -19.94
C GLY A 614 -11.08 7.35 -18.48
N GLU A 615 -10.09 6.98 -17.67
CA GLU A 615 -9.92 7.51 -16.30
C GLU A 615 -9.59 9.02 -16.30
N ALA A 616 -8.82 9.44 -17.30
CA ALA A 616 -8.44 10.80 -17.60
C ALA A 616 -8.69 11.08 -19.10
N MET A 617 -8.73 12.35 -19.53
CA MET A 617 -8.96 12.69 -20.94
C MET A 617 -7.69 12.56 -21.77
N GLN A 618 -6.61 13.22 -21.34
CA GLN A 618 -5.31 13.22 -22.04
C GLN A 618 -4.37 12.17 -21.46
N LEU A 619 -4.39 11.97 -20.14
CA LEU A 619 -3.43 11.08 -19.45
C LEU A 619 -3.77 9.59 -19.63
N SER A 620 -4.95 9.26 -20.14
CA SER A 620 -5.36 7.90 -20.51
C SER A 620 -5.10 7.57 -21.99
N GLN A 621 -4.30 8.36 -22.71
CA GLN A 621 -3.91 8.06 -24.08
C GLN A 621 -2.56 7.32 -24.12
N PRO A 622 -2.29 6.50 -25.16
CA PRO A 622 -0.98 5.89 -25.36
C PRO A 622 0.14 6.93 -25.38
N VAL A 623 1.30 6.56 -24.86
CA VAL A 623 2.47 7.44 -24.74
C VAL A 623 3.74 6.72 -25.16
N GLU A 624 4.60 7.40 -25.91
CA GLU A 624 5.91 6.90 -26.33
C GLU A 624 7.01 7.61 -25.53
N VAL A 625 7.93 6.84 -24.96
CA VAL A 625 9.06 7.36 -24.17
C VAL A 625 10.39 6.86 -24.71
N ASN A 626 11.34 7.78 -24.93
CA ASN A 626 12.72 7.42 -25.25
C ASN A 626 13.50 7.15 -23.97
N ILE A 627 13.99 5.93 -23.79
CA ILE A 627 14.62 5.50 -22.54
C ILE A 627 16.15 5.40 -22.59
N LYS A 628 16.79 5.64 -23.75
CA LYS A 628 18.25 5.48 -23.94
C LYS A 628 19.08 6.20 -22.88
N ASP A 629 18.76 7.46 -22.63
CA ASP A 629 19.40 8.34 -21.64
C ASP A 629 18.43 8.74 -20.53
N LEU A 630 17.52 7.84 -20.15
CA LEU A 630 16.56 8.13 -19.08
C LEU A 630 17.27 8.28 -17.73
N PHE A 631 18.24 7.42 -17.46
CA PHE A 631 18.94 7.36 -16.17
C PHE A 631 20.21 8.21 -16.16
N SER A 632 20.47 8.87 -15.04
CA SER A 632 21.64 9.74 -14.87
C SER A 632 22.91 8.98 -14.50
N SER A 633 22.76 7.78 -13.91
CA SER A 633 23.86 7.04 -13.29
C SER A 633 24.49 6.00 -14.22
N PHE A 634 23.82 5.66 -15.32
CA PHE A 634 24.31 4.69 -16.30
C PHE A 634 23.69 4.92 -17.68
N THR A 635 24.33 4.41 -18.72
CA THR A 635 23.82 4.40 -20.09
C THR A 635 23.36 3.00 -20.49
N ILE A 636 22.24 2.89 -21.19
CA ILE A 636 21.73 1.61 -21.71
C ILE A 636 22.52 1.22 -22.97
N LYS A 637 23.21 0.08 -22.94
CA LYS A 637 23.93 -0.48 -24.10
C LYS A 637 23.01 -1.27 -25.01
N SER A 638 22.24 -2.18 -24.43
CA SER A 638 21.29 -3.04 -25.13
C SER A 638 20.06 -3.28 -24.27
N ILE A 639 18.95 -3.63 -24.92
CA ILE A 639 17.65 -3.87 -24.30
C ILE A 639 16.98 -5.08 -24.95
N ARG A 640 16.33 -5.91 -24.14
CA ARG A 640 15.50 -7.01 -24.64
C ARG A 640 14.22 -7.17 -23.83
N GLU A 641 13.10 -7.33 -24.52
CA GLU A 641 11.79 -7.49 -23.88
C GLU A 641 11.50 -8.93 -23.46
N THR A 642 10.83 -9.06 -22.32
CA THR A 642 10.44 -10.35 -21.73
C THR A 642 9.01 -10.27 -21.21
N THR A 643 8.39 -11.44 -21.01
CA THR A 643 7.14 -11.55 -20.24
C THR A 643 7.29 -10.95 -18.84
N LEU A 644 6.19 -10.63 -18.16
CA LEU A 644 6.20 -9.99 -16.84
C LEU A 644 7.09 -10.73 -15.79
N GLY A 645 7.13 -12.06 -15.85
CA GLY A 645 7.93 -12.91 -14.97
C GLY A 645 9.44 -12.92 -15.27
N ALA A 646 9.89 -12.19 -16.29
CA ALA A 646 11.28 -12.13 -16.74
C ALA A 646 11.94 -13.49 -17.04
N ASN A 647 11.13 -14.51 -17.38
CA ASN A 647 11.56 -15.89 -17.58
C ASN A 647 11.42 -16.40 -19.02
N GLN A 648 10.80 -15.61 -19.91
CA GLN A 648 10.63 -15.93 -21.32
C GLN A 648 10.76 -14.67 -22.18
N TRP A 649 11.54 -14.73 -23.26
CA TRP A 649 11.60 -13.63 -24.23
C TRP A 649 10.24 -13.42 -24.88
N LEU A 650 9.82 -12.16 -25.00
CA LEU A 650 8.45 -11.87 -25.45
C LEU A 650 8.20 -12.39 -26.87
N GLU A 651 9.20 -12.32 -27.75
CA GLU A 651 9.17 -12.88 -29.11
C GLU A 651 8.90 -14.38 -29.19
N ASN A 652 9.18 -15.12 -28.10
CA ASN A 652 8.95 -16.56 -28.00
C ASN A 652 7.64 -16.89 -27.26
N ASN A 653 6.84 -15.89 -26.88
CA ASN A 653 5.58 -16.09 -26.18
C ASN A 653 4.44 -16.31 -27.20
N HIS A 654 3.88 -17.52 -27.20
CA HIS A 654 2.76 -17.89 -28.07
C HIS A 654 1.53 -18.23 -27.22
N ARG A 655 0.50 -17.39 -27.29
CA ARG A 655 -0.74 -17.58 -26.53
C ARG A 655 -1.70 -18.51 -27.28
N MET A 656 -2.42 -19.35 -26.52
CA MET A 656 -3.54 -20.13 -27.06
C MET A 656 -4.64 -19.19 -27.55
N LYS A 657 -5.25 -19.52 -28.69
CA LYS A 657 -6.38 -18.79 -29.26
C LYS A 657 -7.68 -19.48 -28.89
N TRP A 658 -8.65 -18.75 -28.35
CA TRP A 658 -9.94 -19.28 -27.91
C TRP A 658 -11.07 -18.65 -28.70
N GLU A 659 -12.10 -19.44 -29.00
CA GLU A 659 -13.33 -18.94 -29.62
C GLU A 659 -14.32 -18.54 -28.53
N SER A 660 -14.80 -17.29 -28.53
CA SER A 660 -15.76 -16.81 -27.54
C SER A 660 -17.20 -16.89 -28.05
N GLU A 661 -18.15 -17.19 -27.16
CA GLU A 661 -19.59 -17.22 -27.48
C GLU A 661 -20.14 -15.82 -27.82
N THR A 662 -19.58 -14.78 -27.21
CA THR A 662 -19.92 -13.38 -27.49
C THR A 662 -18.70 -12.64 -28.04
N ASN A 663 -18.95 -11.63 -28.88
CA ASN A 663 -17.93 -10.65 -29.29
C ASN A 663 -17.76 -9.53 -28.22
N GLU A 664 -18.21 -9.76 -26.97
CA GLU A 664 -18.18 -8.77 -25.88
C GLU A 664 -16.82 -8.65 -25.20
N ILE A 665 -15.93 -9.64 -25.38
CA ILE A 665 -14.51 -9.29 -25.31
C ILE A 665 -14.35 -8.29 -26.43
N LEU A 666 -14.14 -7.01 -26.09
CA LEU A 666 -13.55 -6.06 -27.03
C LEU A 666 -12.52 -6.90 -27.78
N ARG A 667 -12.69 -7.05 -29.09
CA ARG A 667 -11.57 -7.41 -29.95
C ARG A 667 -10.60 -6.25 -29.73
N SER A 668 -9.88 -6.26 -28.60
CA SER A 668 -8.65 -5.53 -28.43
C SER A 668 -7.88 -6.08 -29.60
N SER A 669 -7.83 -5.24 -30.64
CA SER A 669 -7.00 -5.32 -31.82
C SER A 669 -6.16 -6.59 -31.83
N GLU A 670 -6.23 -7.38 -32.93
CA GLU A 670 -5.10 -8.21 -33.37
C GLU A 670 -3.86 -7.79 -32.60
N GLU A 671 -3.35 -8.62 -31.67
CA GLU A 671 -2.26 -8.26 -30.75
C GLU A 671 -1.18 -7.58 -31.60
N ASN A 672 -1.26 -6.26 -31.72
CA ASN A 672 -0.39 -5.47 -32.57
C ASN A 672 0.81 -5.28 -31.67
N PHE A 673 1.53 -6.39 -31.55
CA PHE A 673 2.84 -6.48 -31.00
C PHE A 673 3.65 -5.46 -31.77
N GLU A 674 3.85 -4.32 -31.13
CA GLU A 674 4.78 -3.31 -31.58
C GLU A 674 6.10 -3.62 -30.87
N PRO A 675 7.02 -4.35 -31.53
CA PRO A 675 8.33 -4.61 -30.96
C PRO A 675 8.98 -3.28 -30.58
N ILE A 676 9.84 -3.32 -29.56
CA ILE A 676 10.69 -2.17 -29.25
C ILE A 676 11.40 -1.74 -30.53
N THR A 677 11.25 -0.47 -30.88
CA THR A 677 11.95 0.08 -32.03
C THR A 677 13.29 0.63 -31.55
N VAL A 678 14.38 -0.07 -31.88
CA VAL A 678 15.75 0.41 -31.70
C VAL A 678 16.26 0.87 -33.06
N ARG A 679 16.40 2.18 -33.27
CA ARG A 679 16.92 2.78 -34.51
C ARG A 679 17.82 3.95 -34.16
N ASP A 680 18.99 4.03 -34.81
CA ASP A 680 19.92 5.17 -34.69
C ASP A 680 20.18 5.61 -33.24
N GLU A 681 20.45 4.63 -32.35
CA GLU A 681 20.70 4.83 -30.91
C GLU A 681 19.49 5.34 -30.08
N VAL A 682 18.31 5.47 -30.66
CA VAL A 682 17.05 5.77 -29.97
C VAL A 682 16.35 4.48 -29.53
N ILE A 683 15.88 4.46 -28.28
CA ILE A 683 15.11 3.33 -27.72
C ILE A 683 13.74 3.86 -27.32
N ASN A 684 12.76 3.75 -28.20
CA ASN A 684 11.39 4.18 -27.92
C ASN A 684 10.53 3.02 -27.40
N VAL A 685 9.81 3.29 -26.32
CA VAL A 685 8.85 2.38 -25.73
C VAL A 685 7.47 3.02 -25.77
N LEU A 686 6.57 2.45 -26.57
CA LEU A 686 5.14 2.76 -26.52
C LEU A 686 4.51 2.02 -25.32
N LEU A 687 3.72 2.74 -24.53
CA LEU A 687 2.89 2.21 -23.46
C LEU A 687 1.44 2.63 -23.68
N ARG A 688 0.55 1.64 -23.72
CA ARG A 688 -0.90 1.86 -23.74
C ARG A 688 -1.44 1.88 -22.31
N PRO A 689 -2.65 2.42 -22.07
CA PRO A 689 -3.28 2.41 -20.76
C PRO A 689 -3.23 1.04 -20.08
N MET A 690 -2.86 1.03 -18.79
CA MET A 690 -2.64 -0.16 -17.93
C MET A 690 -1.51 -1.12 -18.32
N GLU A 691 -0.83 -0.89 -19.44
CA GLU A 691 0.23 -1.78 -19.91
C GLU A 691 1.45 -1.76 -18.98
N ILE A 692 2.02 -2.94 -18.71
CA ILE A 692 3.35 -3.09 -18.10
C ILE A 692 4.25 -3.77 -19.13
N ARG A 693 5.39 -3.15 -19.43
CA ARG A 693 6.43 -3.75 -20.27
C ARG A 693 7.69 -4.01 -19.45
N THR A 694 8.30 -5.17 -19.68
CA THR A 694 9.41 -5.70 -18.87
C THR A 694 10.64 -5.91 -19.74
N PHE A 695 11.79 -5.39 -19.30
CA PHE A 695 13.01 -5.35 -20.09
C PHE A 695 14.23 -5.78 -19.28
N ILE A 696 15.12 -6.54 -19.91
CA ILE A 696 16.47 -6.80 -19.42
C ILE A 696 17.43 -5.85 -20.15
N LEU A 697 18.22 -5.11 -19.38
CA LEU A 697 19.14 -4.07 -19.86
C LEU A 697 20.59 -4.46 -19.58
N GLU A 698 21.45 -4.30 -20.59
CA GLU A 698 22.90 -4.19 -20.37
C GLU A 698 23.26 -2.72 -20.20
N VAL A 699 24.01 -2.38 -19.15
CA VAL A 699 24.31 -0.98 -18.79
C VAL A 699 25.80 -0.70 -18.69
N SER A 700 26.18 0.57 -18.81
CA SER A 700 27.53 1.07 -18.50
C SER A 700 27.45 2.17 -17.45
N TYR A 701 28.24 2.04 -16.39
CA TYR A 701 28.47 3.11 -15.42
C TYR A 701 29.68 3.97 -15.85
N PRO A 702 29.69 5.27 -15.52
CA PRO A 702 30.77 6.19 -15.83
C PRO A 702 32.05 5.96 -15.03
#